data_AF-A0A6I7N2Q8-F1
#
_entry.id   AF-A0A6I7N2Q8-F1
#
_cell.length_a   1.000
_cell.length_b   1.000
_cell.length_c   1.000
_cell.angle_alpha   90.00
_cell.angle_beta   90.00
_cell.angle_gamma   90.00
#
_symmetry.space_group_name_H-M   'P 1'
#
loop_
_entity.id
_entity.type
_entity.pdbx_description
1 polymer ?
#
loop_
_entity_poly.entity_id
_entity_poly.type
_entity_poly.pdbx_seq_one_letter_code
_entity_poly.pdbx_strand_id
1 'polypeptide(L)'
;MTGVGRLLDWYDAALDAVHGREAVRAVLADEPSPARPVHLLALGKAAEAMLQGAAGAWGAVITRALVVAPKGSEAEVGRLPFPVRRLTGNHPVPGAESLAAGAAMAEFLQRVPPDDALLVLLSGGASSLAEWPQPGVKLADLRELNEHLLAAGLDIRVMNALRGRFSRLKAGGAAGLCRSADVRILFISDVPGDSPASVGSGPFWSPESIDAAMTVPEIGWPELEALLRRLPPPRAAGHRPIHRLVAGNGDARAVVRRAARAEGLDAWDHGLFPASSGLPVARQLVRFLRHAPAGVHVWGGEAPVPLPARSGRGGRAQHLAALLLLLWLSRGFPRPIAVLSAATDGVDGNSGAAGAWFGDGRPKAEVGMRTTLRQALRGADTAVFWEGLGQVVPGRETGTNVMDLLIVQLGPLAAGTARMPVDAAGEAVSPAAGNETSGNPLARQPRRGAGAAAQPSVGGSSARRQPGVQAMALRALQVRDPARKCECVERLLEAWRAGGLAVVPDDPPPTRIEIPGRPERPQLVRPQDLPRRGLHTLRGRQALLHAVTHIEFNAINLALDAVYRFRGLPAEYISDWLQVAAEEARHFQLLAQQLTRTGVAYGDFPAHNGLWEMAVKTDVDPMERMALVPRVLEARGLDVTPGMIQRLQAAGDADSVAVLEVIQREEISHVAIGSHWFRHLAMQRGLDPEQTFLDLLAQHMPGRVRPPFALDARLAAGFSLREMQALEDQAGPG
;
A
#
# COMPACT_ATOMS: atom_id res chain seq x y z
N MET A 1 18.28 -27.25 13.68
CA MET A 1 18.31 -25.83 14.07
C MET A 1 16.97 -25.47 14.71
N THR A 2 16.97 -24.61 15.73
CA THR A 2 15.74 -24.05 16.31
C THR A 2 14.99 -23.22 15.27
N GLY A 3 13.69 -22.94 15.49
CA GLY A 3 12.90 -22.11 14.56
C GLY A 3 13.46 -20.70 14.45
N VAL A 4 14.02 -20.17 15.53
CA VAL A 4 14.67 -18.85 15.57
C VAL A 4 15.99 -18.80 14.79
N GLY A 5 16.83 -19.84 14.88
CA GLY A 5 18.09 -19.89 14.14
C GLY A 5 17.88 -19.71 12.63
N ARG A 6 16.87 -20.39 12.08
CA ARG A 6 16.51 -20.26 10.66
C ARG A 6 16.01 -18.86 10.28
N LEU A 7 15.27 -18.18 11.16
CA LEU A 7 14.81 -16.82 10.88
C LEU A 7 15.99 -15.86 10.72
N LEU A 8 17.03 -16.01 11.55
CA LEU A 8 18.26 -15.24 11.46
C LEU A 8 19.04 -15.58 10.18
N ASP A 9 19.18 -16.87 9.85
CA ASP A 9 19.85 -17.30 8.62
C ASP A 9 19.16 -16.73 7.35
N TRP A 10 17.82 -16.73 7.31
CA TRP A 10 17.08 -16.14 6.19
C TRP A 10 17.19 -14.62 6.13
N TYR A 11 17.23 -13.96 7.30
CA TYR A 11 17.44 -12.52 7.37
C TYR A 11 18.85 -12.15 6.88
N ASP A 12 19.89 -12.88 7.30
CA ASP A 12 21.26 -12.66 6.84
C ASP A 12 21.41 -12.91 5.34
N ALA A 13 20.82 -14.00 4.82
CA ALA A 13 20.79 -14.24 3.38
C ALA A 13 20.09 -13.11 2.60
N ALA A 14 19.02 -12.54 3.17
CA ALA A 14 18.32 -11.41 2.56
C ALA A 14 19.20 -10.15 2.56
N LEU A 15 19.96 -9.90 3.63
CA LEU A 15 20.93 -8.79 3.69
C LEU A 15 22.05 -8.94 2.67
N ASP A 16 22.62 -10.14 2.55
CA ASP A 16 23.70 -10.42 1.59
C ASP A 16 23.24 -10.14 0.15
N ALA A 17 22.01 -10.54 -0.19
CA ALA A 17 21.46 -10.36 -1.52
C ALA A 17 21.20 -8.89 -1.89
N VAL A 18 20.94 -8.03 -0.89
CA VAL A 18 20.71 -6.59 -1.09
C VAL A 18 21.90 -5.75 -0.62
N HIS A 19 23.04 -6.37 -0.34
CA HIS A 19 24.25 -5.70 0.10
C HIS A 19 24.78 -4.79 -1.02
N GLY A 20 25.06 -3.51 -0.71
CA GLY A 20 25.34 -2.50 -1.72
C GLY A 20 26.55 -2.80 -2.60
N ARG A 21 27.57 -3.47 -2.06
CA ARG A 21 28.74 -3.93 -2.83
C ARG A 21 28.36 -4.91 -3.93
N GLU A 22 27.65 -5.97 -3.58
CA GLU A 22 27.34 -7.05 -4.52
C GLU A 22 26.26 -6.60 -5.53
N ALA A 23 25.24 -5.87 -5.06
CA ALA A 23 24.19 -5.31 -5.92
C ALA A 23 24.75 -4.37 -7.00
N VAL A 24 25.63 -3.43 -6.63
CA VAL A 24 26.26 -2.51 -7.58
C VAL A 24 27.23 -3.23 -8.51
N ARG A 25 28.05 -4.15 -7.98
CA ARG A 25 29.01 -4.90 -8.78
C ARG A 25 28.31 -5.74 -9.84
N ALA A 26 27.22 -6.44 -9.48
CA ALA A 26 26.45 -7.25 -10.42
C ALA A 26 25.90 -6.40 -11.57
N VAL A 27 25.27 -5.26 -11.25
CA VAL A 27 24.71 -4.35 -12.26
C VAL A 27 25.77 -3.79 -13.20
N LEU A 28 26.94 -3.39 -12.68
CA LEU A 28 28.02 -2.81 -13.49
C LEU A 28 28.85 -3.84 -14.24
N ALA A 29 28.92 -5.10 -13.77
CA ALA A 29 29.63 -6.17 -14.47
C ALA A 29 28.91 -6.60 -15.76
N ASP A 30 27.59 -6.46 -15.80
CA ASP A 30 26.76 -6.73 -16.99
C ASP A 30 26.77 -5.58 -17.99
N GLU A 31 27.40 -4.44 -17.67
CA GLU A 31 27.48 -3.25 -18.53
C GLU A 31 28.92 -2.97 -18.96
N PRO A 32 29.18 -2.68 -20.25
CA PRO A 32 30.49 -2.24 -20.67
C PRO A 32 30.82 -0.89 -20.01
N SER A 33 32.01 -0.79 -19.43
CA SER A 33 32.48 0.47 -18.86
C SER A 33 32.53 1.56 -19.94
N PRO A 34 32.20 2.82 -19.62
CA PRO A 34 32.29 3.92 -20.58
C PRO A 34 33.71 4.06 -21.14
N ALA A 35 33.84 4.32 -22.45
CA ALA A 35 35.12 4.60 -23.10
C ALA A 35 35.68 6.02 -22.80
N ARG A 36 35.30 6.58 -21.65
CA ARG A 36 35.58 7.94 -21.20
C ARG A 36 35.81 7.94 -19.68
N PRO A 37 36.50 8.94 -19.12
CA PRO A 37 36.67 9.07 -17.68
C PRO A 37 35.33 9.05 -16.92
N VAL A 38 35.30 8.38 -15.78
CA VAL A 38 34.12 8.32 -14.90
C VAL A 38 34.41 9.03 -13.58
N HIS A 39 33.55 9.96 -13.20
CA HIS A 39 33.53 10.56 -11.87
C HIS A 39 32.45 9.90 -11.02
N LEU A 40 32.77 9.56 -9.77
CA LEU A 40 31.85 8.83 -8.89
C LEU A 40 31.39 9.69 -7.72
N LEU A 41 30.08 9.76 -7.50
CA LEU A 41 29.47 10.33 -6.29
C LEU A 41 28.72 9.22 -5.54
N ALA A 42 29.08 8.94 -4.29
CA ALA A 42 28.33 8.02 -3.43
C ALA A 42 27.71 8.78 -2.25
N LEU A 43 26.41 8.62 -2.03
CA LEU A 43 25.64 9.34 -1.01
C LEU A 43 24.62 8.42 -0.34
N GLY A 44 24.65 8.33 1.00
CA GLY A 44 23.69 7.55 1.77
C GLY A 44 24.34 6.56 2.75
N LYS A 45 23.51 5.83 3.50
CA LYS A 45 23.97 4.83 4.49
C LYS A 45 24.79 3.69 3.87
N ALA A 46 24.49 3.30 2.63
CA ALA A 46 25.21 2.24 1.92
C ALA A 46 26.33 2.76 1.00
N ALA A 47 26.69 4.05 1.09
CA ALA A 47 27.58 4.69 0.12
C ALA A 47 28.95 4.03 0.00
N GLU A 48 29.57 3.65 1.12
CA GLU A 48 30.89 2.97 1.10
C GLU A 48 30.79 1.55 0.52
N ALA A 49 29.76 0.78 0.88
CA ALA A 49 29.54 -0.55 0.30
C ALA A 49 29.31 -0.47 -1.22
N MET A 50 28.46 0.46 -1.67
CA MET A 50 28.22 0.70 -3.09
C MET A 50 29.50 1.13 -3.83
N LEU A 51 30.32 2.01 -3.22
CA LEU A 51 31.62 2.41 -3.78
C LEU A 51 32.53 1.20 -4.01
N GLN A 52 32.61 0.26 -3.06
CA GLN A 52 33.41 -0.96 -3.23
C GLN A 52 32.93 -1.79 -4.42
N GLY A 53 31.62 -1.90 -4.62
CA GLY A 53 31.02 -2.60 -5.76
C GLY A 53 31.43 -1.95 -7.08
N ALA A 54 31.33 -0.62 -7.17
CA ALA A 54 31.72 0.14 -8.35
C ALA A 54 33.23 0.08 -8.63
N ALA A 55 34.07 0.15 -7.58
CA ALA A 55 35.51 -0.01 -7.72
C ALA A 55 35.90 -1.40 -8.25
N GLY A 56 35.20 -2.45 -7.81
CA GLY A 56 35.43 -3.83 -8.27
C GLY A 56 35.04 -4.09 -9.72
N ALA A 57 34.12 -3.29 -10.29
CA ALA A 57 33.65 -3.43 -11.67
C ALA A 57 34.33 -2.43 -12.64
N TRP A 58 34.34 -1.15 -12.28
CA TRP A 58 34.76 -0.04 -13.16
C TRP A 58 36.01 0.70 -12.63
N GLY A 59 36.76 0.11 -11.71
CA GLY A 59 37.88 0.78 -11.04
C GLY A 59 38.96 1.36 -11.96
N ALA A 60 39.15 0.79 -13.15
CA ALA A 60 40.14 1.26 -14.12
C ALA A 60 39.74 2.57 -14.84
N VAL A 61 38.44 2.89 -14.91
CA VAL A 61 37.92 4.09 -15.60
C VAL A 61 37.48 5.20 -14.65
N ILE A 62 37.33 4.89 -13.36
CA ILE A 62 36.98 5.88 -12.34
C ILE A 62 38.21 6.76 -12.04
N THR A 63 38.07 8.08 -12.15
CA THR A 63 39.18 9.03 -11.97
C THR A 63 39.22 9.67 -10.60
N ARG A 64 38.06 9.88 -9.97
CA ARG A 64 37.93 10.40 -8.60
C ARG A 64 36.54 10.10 -8.05
N ALA A 65 36.47 9.96 -6.74
CA ALA A 65 35.21 9.78 -6.03
C ALA A 65 35.01 10.79 -4.90
N LEU A 66 33.74 11.18 -4.69
CA LEU A 66 33.27 11.82 -3.46
C LEU A 66 32.29 10.88 -2.77
N VAL A 67 32.52 10.61 -1.48
CA VAL A 67 31.61 9.83 -0.63
C VAL A 67 31.07 10.70 0.48
N VAL A 68 29.76 10.66 0.68
CA VAL A 68 29.07 11.26 1.83
C VAL A 68 28.25 10.18 2.54
N ALA A 69 28.66 9.85 3.77
CA ALA A 69 28.07 8.79 4.58
C ALA A 69 27.87 9.27 6.03
N PRO A 70 27.06 8.58 6.85
CA PRO A 70 26.97 8.89 8.28
C PRO A 70 28.27 8.54 9.01
N LYS A 71 28.45 9.14 10.18
CA LYS A 71 29.61 8.86 11.03
C LYS A 71 29.65 7.38 11.43
N GLY A 72 30.83 6.76 11.34
CA GLY A 72 31.02 5.35 11.69
C GLY A 72 30.92 4.39 10.51
N SER A 73 30.41 4.85 9.36
CA SER A 73 30.24 4.02 8.15
C SER A 73 31.48 3.88 7.28
N GLU A 74 32.64 4.24 7.83
CA GLU A 74 33.93 4.06 7.18
C GLU A 74 34.28 2.57 7.17
N ALA A 75 33.96 1.90 6.06
CA ALA A 75 34.45 0.54 5.86
C ALA A 75 35.99 0.54 5.80
N GLU A 76 36.64 -0.55 6.23
CA GLU A 76 38.05 -0.83 5.91
C GLU A 76 38.19 -1.05 4.40
N VAL A 77 38.17 0.05 3.64
CA VAL A 77 38.37 0.00 2.20
C VAL A 77 39.87 -0.06 1.97
N GLY A 78 40.34 -1.19 1.43
CA GLY A 78 41.71 -1.29 0.93
C GLY A 78 42.04 -0.19 -0.08
N ARG A 79 43.31 -0.06 -0.45
CA ARG A 79 43.76 1.00 -1.37
C ARG A 79 42.99 0.92 -2.71
N LEU A 80 42.13 1.90 -2.96
CA LEU A 80 41.39 2.03 -4.21
C LEU A 80 42.31 2.56 -5.33
N PRO A 81 42.05 2.22 -6.61
CA PRO A 81 42.89 2.62 -7.74
C PRO A 81 42.74 4.11 -8.13
N PHE A 82 41.88 4.86 -7.43
CA PHE A 82 41.60 6.27 -7.67
C PHE A 82 41.44 7.04 -6.35
N PRO A 83 41.67 8.36 -6.35
CA PRO A 83 41.49 9.20 -5.16
C PRO A 83 40.02 9.27 -4.73
N VAL A 84 39.79 9.15 -3.42
CA VAL A 84 38.46 9.25 -2.81
C VAL A 84 38.48 10.30 -1.71
N ARG A 85 37.61 11.31 -1.82
CA ARG A 85 37.32 12.27 -0.75
C ARG A 85 36.11 11.76 0.03
N ARG A 86 36.27 11.54 1.33
CA ARG A 86 35.20 11.11 2.24
C ARG A 86 34.76 12.27 3.10
N LEU A 87 33.45 12.44 3.26
CA LEU A 87 32.86 13.43 4.13
C LEU A 87 31.76 12.78 4.97
N THR A 88 31.64 13.25 6.20
CA THR A 88 30.59 12.84 7.10
C THR A 88 29.39 13.77 6.96
N GLY A 89 28.19 13.21 6.90
CA GLY A 89 26.93 13.96 6.98
C GLY A 89 26.19 13.67 8.28
N ASN A 90 25.36 14.62 8.75
CA ASN A 90 24.51 14.39 9.92
C ASN A 90 23.23 13.63 9.52
N HIS A 91 22.85 12.64 10.33
CA HIS A 91 21.66 11.83 10.17
C HIS A 91 21.11 11.47 11.56
N PRO A 92 19.78 11.48 11.80
CA PRO A 92 18.69 11.61 10.82
C PRO A 92 18.29 13.04 10.47
N VAL A 93 18.83 14.06 11.17
CA VAL A 93 18.52 15.48 10.94
C VAL A 93 19.77 16.19 10.41
N PRO A 94 19.64 17.09 9.40
CA PRO A 94 20.80 17.82 8.87
C PRO A 94 21.45 18.72 9.92
N GLY A 95 22.77 18.84 9.83
CA GLY A 95 23.60 19.67 10.71
C GLY A 95 24.70 20.40 9.95
N ALA A 96 25.70 20.91 10.68
CA ALA A 96 26.81 21.66 10.07
C ALA A 96 27.63 20.80 9.10
N GLU A 97 27.82 19.52 9.40
CA GLU A 97 28.55 18.59 8.53
C GLU A 97 27.74 18.32 7.26
N SER A 98 26.41 18.23 7.36
CA SER A 98 25.52 18.11 6.19
C SER A 98 25.64 19.30 5.23
N LEU A 99 25.79 20.52 5.76
CA LEU A 99 25.98 21.73 4.95
C LEU A 99 27.34 21.74 4.24
N ALA A 100 28.40 21.35 4.97
CA ALA A 100 29.74 21.23 4.40
C ALA A 100 29.79 20.15 3.30
N ALA A 101 29.13 19.01 3.54
CA ALA A 101 29.02 17.92 2.58
C ALA A 101 28.21 18.34 1.34
N GLY A 102 27.09 19.06 1.51
CA GLY A 102 26.30 19.56 0.39
C GLY A 102 27.03 20.59 -0.46
N ALA A 103 27.80 21.49 0.15
CA ALA A 103 28.65 22.44 -0.56
C ALA A 103 29.77 21.74 -1.36
N ALA A 104 30.44 20.74 -0.75
CA ALA A 104 31.45 19.95 -1.43
C ALA A 104 30.88 19.07 -2.56
N MET A 105 29.67 18.53 -2.38
CA MET A 105 28.95 17.81 -3.43
C MET A 105 28.63 18.73 -4.61
N ALA A 106 28.16 19.95 -4.36
CA ALA A 106 27.91 20.92 -5.41
C ALA A 106 29.20 21.27 -6.19
N GLU A 107 30.29 21.53 -5.48
CA GLU A 107 31.61 21.78 -6.08
C GLU A 107 32.09 20.59 -6.93
N PHE A 108 31.91 19.37 -6.41
CA PHE A 108 32.27 18.14 -7.13
C PHE A 108 31.52 18.02 -8.46
N LEU A 109 30.20 18.18 -8.43
CA LEU A 109 29.31 18.06 -9.59
C LEU A 109 29.60 19.14 -10.65
N GLN A 110 29.84 20.38 -10.24
CA GLN A 110 30.16 21.49 -11.14
C GLN A 110 31.51 21.31 -11.85
N ARG A 111 32.43 20.53 -11.26
CA ARG A 111 33.75 20.24 -11.80
C ARG A 111 33.80 18.96 -12.65
N VAL A 112 32.67 18.28 -12.85
CA VAL A 112 32.60 17.16 -13.81
C VAL A 112 32.69 17.73 -15.23
N PRO A 113 33.69 17.36 -16.05
CA PRO A 113 33.78 17.80 -17.43
C PRO A 113 32.57 17.36 -18.25
N PRO A 114 32.09 18.16 -19.22
CA PRO A 114 30.91 17.81 -20.03
C PRO A 114 31.05 16.51 -20.84
N ASP A 115 32.27 16.17 -21.25
CA ASP A 115 32.55 14.99 -22.09
C ASP A 115 32.73 13.71 -21.27
N ASP A 116 32.96 13.83 -19.96
CA ASP A 116 33.15 12.71 -19.03
C ASP A 116 31.81 12.17 -18.53
N ALA A 117 31.81 10.98 -17.92
CA ALA A 117 30.62 10.38 -17.31
C ALA A 117 30.54 10.66 -15.80
N LEU A 118 29.32 10.73 -15.27
CA LEU A 118 29.03 10.76 -13.84
C LEU A 118 28.27 9.49 -13.44
N LEU A 119 28.86 8.72 -12.53
CA LEU A 119 28.21 7.61 -11.83
C LEU A 119 27.80 8.07 -10.42
N VAL A 120 26.51 8.02 -10.12
CA VAL A 120 25.98 8.33 -8.79
C VAL A 120 25.47 7.05 -8.14
N LEU A 121 25.91 6.81 -6.91
CA LEU A 121 25.49 5.71 -6.05
C LEU A 121 24.66 6.31 -4.91
N LEU A 122 23.36 6.05 -4.89
CA LEU A 122 22.43 6.68 -3.96
C LEU A 122 21.76 5.64 -3.06
N SER A 123 21.65 5.92 -1.77
CA SER A 123 20.90 5.07 -0.83
C SER A 123 20.18 5.90 0.24
N GLY A 124 19.44 5.22 1.11
CA GLY A 124 18.70 5.83 2.20
C GLY A 124 19.52 6.76 3.10
N GLY A 125 18.84 7.74 3.72
CA GLY A 125 19.45 8.76 4.58
C GLY A 125 20.08 9.95 3.84
N ALA A 126 20.23 9.88 2.52
CA ALA A 126 20.80 10.93 1.67
C ALA A 126 20.20 12.33 1.88
N SER A 127 18.91 12.43 2.19
CA SER A 127 18.20 13.71 2.39
C SER A 127 18.82 14.55 3.51
N SER A 128 19.34 13.92 4.56
CA SER A 128 19.90 14.61 5.73
C SER A 128 21.41 14.72 5.66
N LEU A 129 22.08 13.77 4.99
CA LEU A 129 23.55 13.69 4.93
C LEU A 129 24.19 14.81 4.11
N ALA A 130 23.53 15.29 3.06
CA ALA A 130 24.03 16.39 2.22
C ALA A 130 22.93 17.43 1.99
N GLU A 131 23.22 18.68 2.34
CA GLU A 131 22.28 19.78 2.15
C GLU A 131 23.00 21.03 1.65
N TRP A 132 22.42 21.67 0.64
CA TRP A 132 22.87 22.96 0.14
C TRP A 132 21.68 23.91 0.09
N PRO A 133 21.47 24.74 1.13
CA PRO A 133 20.25 25.53 1.26
C PRO A 133 20.12 26.59 0.15
N GLN A 134 18.88 26.98 -0.15
CA GLN A 134 18.62 28.17 -0.95
C GLN A 134 19.17 29.44 -0.26
N PRO A 135 19.54 30.49 -1.02
CA PRO A 135 19.95 31.75 -0.43
C PRO A 135 18.91 32.27 0.57
N GLY A 136 19.35 32.60 1.78
CA GLY A 136 18.50 33.08 2.87
C GLY A 136 17.92 31.99 3.78
N VAL A 137 18.05 30.71 3.44
CA VAL A 137 17.65 29.58 4.31
C VAL A 137 18.79 29.23 5.28
N LYS A 138 18.48 29.17 6.57
CA LYS A 138 19.41 28.80 7.65
C LYS A 138 19.22 27.34 8.06
N LEU A 139 20.22 26.81 8.79
CA LEU A 139 20.13 25.46 9.37
C LEU A 139 18.95 25.31 10.34
N ALA A 140 18.63 26.36 11.09
CA ALA A 140 17.48 26.38 12.00
C ALA A 140 16.18 26.13 11.23
N ASP A 141 15.96 26.85 10.13
CA ASP A 141 14.77 26.72 9.28
C ASP A 141 14.61 25.28 8.75
N LEU A 142 15.71 24.62 8.37
CA LEU A 142 15.70 23.23 7.90
C LEU A 142 15.34 22.23 9.00
N ARG A 143 15.80 22.47 10.23
CA ARG A 143 15.48 21.63 11.39
C ARG A 143 14.01 21.79 11.76
N GLU A 144 13.55 23.03 11.85
CA GLU A 144 12.15 23.36 12.16
C GLU A 144 11.21 22.78 11.10
N LEU A 145 11.55 22.91 9.82
CA LEU A 145 10.83 22.27 8.71
C LEU A 145 10.75 20.75 8.93
N ASN A 146 11.87 20.09 9.23
CA ASN A 146 11.89 18.65 9.39
C ASN A 146 11.04 18.18 10.60
N GLU A 147 11.14 18.86 11.73
CA GLU A 147 10.37 18.56 12.94
C GLU A 147 8.86 18.71 12.69
N HIS A 148 8.45 19.81 12.05
CA HIS A 148 7.04 20.06 11.78
C HIS A 148 6.47 19.12 10.71
N LEU A 149 7.22 18.82 9.64
CA LEU A 149 6.77 17.87 8.62
C LEU A 149 6.55 16.47 9.21
N LEU A 150 7.39 16.06 10.17
CA LEU A 150 7.23 14.80 10.90
C LEU A 150 6.00 14.84 11.83
N ALA A 151 5.77 15.95 12.53
CA ALA A 151 4.63 16.12 13.42
C ALA A 151 3.28 16.17 12.67
N ALA A 152 3.25 16.76 11.47
CA ALA A 152 2.06 16.94 10.66
C ALA A 152 1.57 15.66 9.97
N GLY A 153 2.35 14.56 10.02
CA GLY A 153 1.95 13.27 9.43
C GLY A 153 1.69 13.32 7.92
N LEU A 154 2.34 14.26 7.22
CA LEU A 154 2.12 14.50 5.79
C LEU A 154 2.67 13.35 4.94
N ASP A 155 2.08 13.13 3.76
CA ASP A 155 2.58 12.17 2.77
C ASP A 155 4.04 12.50 2.40
N ILE A 156 4.89 11.47 2.29
CA ILE A 156 6.33 11.63 2.00
C ILE A 156 6.60 12.42 0.72
N ARG A 157 5.71 12.37 -0.28
CA ARG A 157 5.85 13.17 -1.51
C ARG A 157 5.64 14.65 -1.24
N VAL A 158 4.69 15.00 -0.36
CA VAL A 158 4.46 16.38 0.07
C VAL A 158 5.66 16.88 0.87
N MET A 159 6.14 16.08 1.82
CA MET A 159 7.34 16.41 2.60
C MET A 159 8.56 16.64 1.68
N ASN A 160 8.79 15.75 0.71
CA ASN A 160 9.90 15.86 -0.24
C ASN A 160 9.76 17.05 -1.19
N ALA A 161 8.54 17.38 -1.64
CA ALA A 161 8.29 18.58 -2.44
C ALA A 161 8.63 19.86 -1.65
N LEU A 162 8.21 19.93 -0.39
CA LEU A 162 8.53 21.04 0.51
C LEU A 162 10.04 21.12 0.77
N ARG A 163 10.69 20.03 1.19
CA ARG A 163 12.16 19.96 1.34
C ARG A 163 12.90 20.38 0.06
N GLY A 164 12.38 20.02 -1.11
CA GLY A 164 12.88 20.43 -2.41
C GLY A 164 12.93 21.95 -2.62
N ARG A 165 11.97 22.70 -2.06
CA ARG A 165 11.96 24.17 -2.15
C ARG A 165 13.07 24.83 -1.33
N PHE A 166 13.50 24.20 -0.25
CA PHE A 166 14.52 24.72 0.66
C PHE A 166 15.95 24.38 0.24
N SER A 167 16.09 23.43 -0.67
CA SER A 167 17.37 22.88 -1.08
C SER A 167 17.72 23.25 -2.53
N ARG A 168 19.01 23.38 -2.79
CA ARG A 168 19.60 23.49 -4.13
C ARG A 168 20.06 22.15 -4.69
N LEU A 169 20.04 21.07 -3.88
CA LEU A 169 20.43 19.72 -4.29
C LEU A 169 19.21 18.84 -4.59
N LYS A 170 18.14 18.96 -3.81
CA LYS A 170 16.94 18.10 -3.90
C LYS A 170 16.08 18.46 -5.13
N ALA A 171 15.09 17.60 -5.43
CA ALA A 171 14.13 17.80 -6.53
C ALA A 171 14.78 18.12 -7.89
N GLY A 172 15.86 17.41 -8.23
CA GLY A 172 16.62 17.56 -9.47
C GLY A 172 17.69 18.65 -9.43
N GLY A 173 17.84 19.36 -8.30
CA GLY A 173 18.82 20.43 -8.14
C GLY A 173 20.26 19.95 -8.38
N ALA A 174 20.64 18.78 -7.87
CA ALA A 174 21.97 18.22 -8.06
C ALA A 174 22.24 17.82 -9.52
N ALA A 175 21.25 17.26 -10.22
CA ALA A 175 21.36 17.02 -11.67
C ALA A 175 21.64 18.32 -12.43
N GLY A 176 20.97 19.42 -12.06
CA GLY A 176 21.19 20.74 -12.66
C GLY A 176 22.57 21.36 -12.44
N LEU A 177 23.38 20.83 -11.51
CA LEU A 177 24.76 21.29 -11.27
C LEU A 177 25.79 20.61 -12.16
N CYS A 178 25.45 19.44 -12.72
CA CYS A 178 26.34 18.69 -13.59
C CYS A 178 26.10 19.06 -15.06
N ARG A 179 27.18 19.24 -15.82
CA ARG A 179 27.11 19.56 -17.27
C ARG A 179 27.29 18.33 -18.16
N SER A 180 27.67 17.19 -17.60
CA SER A 180 27.79 15.94 -18.34
C SER A 180 26.42 15.50 -18.85
N ALA A 181 26.39 15.01 -20.10
CA ALA A 181 25.21 14.39 -20.68
C ALA A 181 25.08 12.89 -20.29
N ASP A 182 26.14 12.29 -19.76
CA ASP A 182 26.19 10.87 -19.38
C ASP A 182 26.16 10.72 -17.85
N VAL A 183 24.95 10.80 -17.29
CA VAL A 183 24.71 10.68 -15.85
C VAL A 183 23.92 9.41 -15.56
N ARG A 184 24.54 8.46 -14.86
CA ARG A 184 23.93 7.20 -14.42
C ARG A 184 23.75 7.21 -12.91
N ILE A 185 22.55 6.88 -12.44
CA ILE A 185 22.19 6.80 -11.03
C ILE A 185 21.86 5.35 -10.71
N LEU A 186 22.69 4.71 -9.89
CA LEU A 186 22.40 3.42 -9.28
C LEU A 186 21.90 3.68 -7.87
N PHE A 187 20.73 3.16 -7.51
CA PHE A 187 20.16 3.43 -6.19
C PHE A 187 19.62 2.20 -5.47
N ILE A 188 19.81 2.19 -4.15
CA ILE A 188 19.14 1.28 -3.22
C ILE A 188 17.94 2.02 -2.64
N SER A 189 16.77 1.39 -2.69
CA SER A 189 15.52 1.98 -2.24
C SER A 189 15.19 1.62 -0.80
N ASP A 190 15.06 2.65 0.04
CA ASP A 190 14.52 2.58 1.41
C ASP A 190 13.08 3.14 1.50
N VAL A 191 12.37 3.22 0.37
CA VAL A 191 11.04 3.86 0.30
C VAL A 191 10.02 2.93 -0.35
N PRO A 192 8.76 2.93 0.12
CA PRO A 192 7.67 2.21 -0.55
C PRO A 192 7.54 2.58 -2.03
N GLY A 193 7.50 1.56 -2.89
CA GLY A 193 7.29 1.71 -4.34
C GLY A 193 8.55 2.07 -5.13
N ASP A 194 9.73 2.04 -4.51
CA ASP A 194 11.04 2.11 -5.18
C ASP A 194 11.25 3.31 -6.11
N SER A 195 10.62 4.44 -5.76
CA SER A 195 10.65 5.64 -6.59
C SER A 195 11.97 6.41 -6.43
N PRO A 196 12.73 6.65 -7.52
CA PRO A 196 13.93 7.49 -7.49
C PRO A 196 13.64 8.95 -7.12
N ALA A 197 12.39 9.40 -7.28
CA ALA A 197 11.95 10.73 -6.84
C ALA A 197 11.97 10.90 -5.33
N SER A 198 11.85 9.80 -4.59
CA SER A 198 11.71 9.79 -3.14
C SER A 198 13.05 9.58 -2.42
N VAL A 199 13.95 8.76 -2.97
CA VAL A 199 15.26 8.48 -2.36
C VAL A 199 16.09 9.76 -2.31
N GLY A 200 16.52 10.15 -1.11
CA GLY A 200 17.25 11.40 -0.88
C GLY A 200 16.49 12.68 -1.25
N SER A 201 15.16 12.62 -1.36
CA SER A 201 14.32 13.69 -1.93
C SER A 201 14.67 14.03 -3.39
N GLY A 202 15.06 13.02 -4.17
CA GLY A 202 15.20 13.09 -5.62
C GLY A 202 16.25 14.09 -6.11
N PRO A 203 17.52 14.07 -5.63
CA PRO A 203 18.51 15.07 -6.03
C PRO A 203 18.85 15.03 -7.53
N PHE A 204 18.71 13.86 -8.16
CA PHE A 204 18.90 13.64 -9.59
C PHE A 204 17.59 13.35 -10.33
N TRP A 205 16.44 13.64 -9.72
CA TRP A 205 15.12 13.41 -10.29
C TRP A 205 14.38 14.74 -10.47
N SER A 206 14.22 15.17 -11.72
CA SER A 206 13.46 16.39 -12.03
C SER A 206 11.96 16.09 -12.17
N PRO A 207 11.07 16.87 -11.55
CA PRO A 207 9.62 16.78 -11.77
C PRO A 207 9.26 17.05 -13.24
N GLU A 208 8.25 16.35 -13.76
CA GLU A 208 7.80 16.51 -15.16
C GLU A 208 7.05 17.83 -15.42
N SER A 209 6.52 18.49 -14.38
CA SER A 209 6.00 19.86 -14.45
C SER A 209 6.38 20.69 -13.22
N ILE A 210 6.67 21.98 -13.42
CA ILE A 210 7.00 22.93 -12.35
C ILE A 210 5.77 23.21 -11.46
N ASP A 211 4.56 23.17 -12.02
CA ASP A 211 3.31 23.43 -11.30
C ASP A 211 3.04 22.43 -10.17
N ALA A 212 3.42 21.16 -10.36
CA ALA A 212 3.30 20.13 -9.32
C ALA A 212 4.24 20.35 -8.11
N ALA A 213 5.29 21.18 -8.28
CA ALA A 213 6.22 21.59 -7.21
C ALA A 213 5.86 22.95 -6.58
N MET A 214 4.82 23.62 -7.09
CA MET A 214 4.38 24.95 -6.65
C MET A 214 3.19 24.93 -5.68
N THR A 215 2.42 23.84 -5.61
CA THR A 215 1.32 23.70 -4.64
C THR A 215 1.90 23.50 -3.24
N VAL A 216 1.99 24.57 -2.46
CA VAL A 216 2.18 24.51 -1.01
C VAL A 216 0.81 24.13 -0.43
N PRO A 217 0.61 22.92 0.13
CA PRO A 217 -0.62 22.64 0.85
C PRO A 217 -0.72 23.61 2.04
N GLU A 218 -1.95 23.98 2.44
CA GLU A 218 -2.13 24.64 3.74
C GLU A 218 -1.58 23.69 4.82
N ILE A 219 -0.44 24.06 5.38
CA ILE A 219 0.27 23.30 6.41
C ILE A 219 -0.02 23.87 7.79
N GLY A 220 -0.82 24.94 7.88
CA GLY A 220 -1.19 25.57 9.13
C GLY A 220 -0.02 26.30 9.79
N TRP A 221 0.99 26.68 8.99
CA TRP A 221 2.22 27.28 9.48
C TRP A 221 2.58 28.57 8.72
N PRO A 222 2.05 29.73 9.16
CA PRO A 222 2.14 30.99 8.42
C PRO A 222 3.57 31.44 8.12
N GLU A 223 4.51 31.22 9.04
CA GLU A 223 5.92 31.60 8.91
C GLU A 223 6.60 30.80 7.80
N LEU A 224 6.36 29.48 7.76
CA LEU A 224 6.90 28.60 6.74
C LEU A 224 6.30 28.89 5.36
N GLU A 225 5.00 29.16 5.30
CA GLU A 225 4.31 29.58 4.07
C GLU A 225 4.82 30.94 3.56
N ALA A 226 5.15 31.87 4.47
CA ALA A 226 5.77 33.14 4.12
C ALA A 226 7.20 32.94 3.58
N LEU A 227 7.97 32.01 4.14
CA LEU A 227 9.30 31.66 3.66
C LEU A 227 9.24 30.97 2.28
N LEU A 228 8.36 29.98 2.11
CA LEU A 228 8.14 29.27 0.85
C LEU A 228 7.75 30.20 -0.31
N ARG A 229 6.94 31.24 -0.04
CA ARG A 229 6.56 32.25 -1.04
C ARG A 229 7.74 33.06 -1.57
N ARG A 230 8.83 33.18 -0.80
CA ARG A 230 10.05 33.90 -1.19
C ARG A 230 11.06 33.02 -1.91
N LEU A 231 10.96 31.70 -1.75
CA LEU A 231 11.90 30.76 -2.35
C LEU A 231 11.56 30.50 -3.82
N PRO A 232 12.57 30.43 -4.70
CA PRO A 232 12.34 30.13 -6.11
C PRO A 232 11.70 28.73 -6.28
N PRO A 233 10.94 28.50 -7.35
CA PRO A 233 10.51 27.15 -7.69
C PRO A 233 11.74 26.27 -8.06
N PRO A 234 11.65 24.94 -7.89
CA PRO A 234 12.70 24.03 -8.33
C PRO A 234 12.88 24.16 -9.85
N ARG A 235 14.12 24.13 -10.32
CA ARG A 235 14.43 24.16 -11.76
C ARG A 235 14.55 22.74 -12.30
N ALA A 236 13.91 22.46 -13.42
CA ALA A 236 14.14 21.21 -14.15
C ALA A 236 15.59 21.15 -14.65
N ALA A 237 16.23 19.98 -14.55
CA ALA A 237 17.51 19.75 -15.18
C ALA A 237 17.35 19.74 -16.70
N GLY A 238 18.33 20.29 -17.42
CA GLY A 238 18.35 20.30 -18.89
C GLY A 238 18.64 18.93 -19.53
N HIS A 239 18.96 17.93 -18.72
CA HIS A 239 19.20 16.53 -19.12
C HIS A 239 18.47 15.59 -18.14
N ARG A 240 18.16 14.38 -18.60
CA ARG A 240 17.49 13.34 -17.80
C ARG A 240 18.49 12.22 -17.49
N PRO A 241 18.99 12.12 -16.23
CA PRO A 241 19.83 11.01 -15.81
C PRO A 241 19.14 9.65 -15.98
N ILE A 242 19.93 8.60 -16.20
CA ILE A 242 19.45 7.22 -16.26
C ILE A 242 19.41 6.66 -14.84
N HIS A 243 18.23 6.31 -14.35
CA HIS A 243 18.04 5.75 -13.01
C HIS A 243 17.86 4.23 -13.08
N ARG A 244 18.59 3.50 -12.24
CA ARG A 244 18.48 2.04 -12.12
C ARG A 244 18.44 1.64 -10.65
N LEU A 245 17.36 0.98 -10.25
CA LEU A 245 17.25 0.33 -8.94
C LEU A 245 18.22 -0.86 -8.92
N VAL A 246 19.09 -0.92 -7.91
CA VAL A 246 20.03 -2.05 -7.74
C VAL A 246 19.59 -3.01 -6.63
N ALA A 247 18.86 -2.52 -5.64
CA ALA A 247 18.24 -3.34 -4.60
C ALA A 247 17.07 -2.61 -3.93
N GLY A 248 16.03 -3.35 -3.60
CA GLY A 248 14.89 -2.87 -2.82
C GLY A 248 14.35 -3.93 -1.86
N ASN A 249 13.31 -3.57 -1.09
CA ASN A 249 12.74 -4.49 -0.09
C ASN A 249 12.16 -5.76 -0.72
N GLY A 250 11.60 -5.65 -1.94
CA GLY A 250 11.09 -6.79 -2.69
C GLY A 250 12.15 -7.88 -2.95
N ASP A 251 13.39 -7.47 -3.23
CA ASP A 251 14.50 -8.40 -3.47
C ASP A 251 14.85 -9.19 -2.20
N ALA A 252 14.94 -8.48 -1.07
CA ALA A 252 15.20 -9.09 0.23
C ALA A 252 14.11 -10.11 0.62
N ARG A 253 12.83 -9.75 0.45
CA ARG A 253 11.70 -10.67 0.73
C ARG A 253 11.70 -11.89 -0.21
N ALA A 254 12.02 -11.70 -1.48
CA ALA A 254 12.11 -12.78 -2.45
C ALA A 254 13.18 -13.81 -2.07
N VAL A 255 14.29 -13.36 -1.49
CA VAL A 255 15.38 -14.22 -1.00
C VAL A 255 14.94 -15.03 0.21
N VAL A 256 14.31 -14.40 1.21
CA VAL A 256 13.72 -15.13 2.36
C VAL A 256 12.78 -16.23 1.89
N ARG A 257 11.87 -15.90 0.95
CA ARG A 257 10.93 -16.87 0.38
C ARG A 257 11.63 -18.02 -0.34
N ARG A 258 12.69 -17.73 -1.11
CA ARG A 258 13.44 -18.74 -1.86
C ARG A 258 14.24 -19.64 -0.92
N ALA A 259 14.91 -19.08 0.09
CA ALA A 259 15.69 -19.81 1.09
C ALA A 259 14.78 -20.77 1.88
N ALA A 260 13.64 -20.29 2.37
CA ALA A 260 12.66 -21.14 3.05
C ALA A 260 12.16 -22.31 2.17
N ARG A 261 11.92 -22.06 0.88
CA ARG A 261 11.50 -23.12 -0.07
C ARG A 261 12.61 -24.13 -0.37
N ALA A 262 13.87 -23.69 -0.43
CA ALA A 262 15.01 -24.58 -0.59
C ALA A 262 15.16 -25.54 0.60
N GLU A 263 14.70 -25.14 1.79
CA GLU A 263 14.57 -26.00 2.97
C GLU A 263 13.29 -26.86 3.00
N GLY A 264 12.49 -26.85 1.94
CA GLY A 264 11.25 -27.63 1.84
C GLY A 264 10.06 -27.06 2.61
N LEU A 265 10.10 -25.78 3.00
CA LEU A 265 8.97 -25.10 3.64
C LEU A 265 8.14 -24.34 2.60
N ASP A 266 6.81 -24.38 2.76
CA ASP A 266 5.95 -23.44 2.05
C ASP A 266 6.27 -22.01 2.50
N ALA A 267 6.34 -21.08 1.54
CA ALA A 267 6.67 -19.70 1.81
C ALA A 267 5.93 -18.71 0.91
N TRP A 268 5.48 -17.61 1.52
CA TRP A 268 4.68 -16.54 0.91
C TRP A 268 5.28 -15.16 1.21
N ASP A 269 5.42 -14.35 0.15
CA ASP A 269 5.70 -12.92 0.24
C ASP A 269 4.37 -12.16 0.16
N HIS A 270 4.10 -11.34 1.18
CA HIS A 270 2.86 -10.58 1.33
C HIS A 270 3.01 -9.10 1.01
N GLY A 271 4.17 -8.68 0.49
CA GLY A 271 4.39 -7.30 0.14
C GLY A 271 4.78 -6.43 1.32
N LEU A 272 4.50 -5.13 1.18
CA LEU A 272 4.74 -4.15 2.23
C LEU A 272 3.68 -4.25 3.35
N PHE A 273 3.96 -3.67 4.52
CA PHE A 273 2.99 -3.62 5.62
C PHE A 273 1.66 -2.98 5.17
N PRO A 274 0.52 -3.54 5.58
CA PRO A 274 -0.80 -3.15 5.07
C PRO A 274 -1.36 -1.86 5.69
N ALA A 275 -0.69 -1.29 6.68
CA ALA A 275 -1.12 -0.08 7.38
C ALA A 275 0.08 0.82 7.74
N SER A 276 -0.19 2.08 8.08
CA SER A 276 0.81 3.14 8.27
C SER A 276 1.32 3.33 9.70
N SER A 277 0.98 2.45 10.65
CA SER A 277 1.50 2.49 12.03
C SER A 277 1.54 1.12 12.70
N GLY A 278 2.39 0.97 13.72
CA GLY A 278 2.71 -0.33 14.34
C GLY A 278 1.52 -1.13 14.87
N LEU A 279 0.56 -0.51 15.57
CA LEU A 279 -0.57 -1.23 16.19
C LEU A 279 -1.60 -1.74 15.17
N PRO A 280 -2.08 -0.94 14.19
CA PRO A 280 -2.89 -1.44 13.09
C PRO A 280 -2.21 -2.58 12.33
N VAL A 281 -0.92 -2.44 11.98
CA VAL A 281 -0.14 -3.49 11.33
C VAL A 281 -0.16 -4.77 12.16
N ALA A 282 0.16 -4.69 13.46
CA ALA A 282 0.16 -5.85 14.35
C ALA A 282 -1.22 -6.53 14.45
N ARG A 283 -2.32 -5.76 14.53
CA ARG A 283 -3.68 -6.31 14.60
C ARG A 283 -4.06 -7.07 13.32
N GLN A 284 -3.75 -6.51 12.16
CA GLN A 284 -4.03 -7.13 10.87
C GLN A 284 -3.22 -8.40 10.67
N LEU A 285 -1.92 -8.35 10.98
CA LEU A 285 -1.04 -9.52 10.92
C LEU A 285 -1.53 -10.64 11.83
N VAL A 286 -1.93 -10.35 13.07
CA VAL A 286 -2.49 -11.36 13.99
C VAL A 286 -3.76 -11.99 13.42
N ARG A 287 -4.69 -11.19 12.88
CA ARG A 287 -5.94 -11.69 12.28
C ARG A 287 -5.66 -12.60 11.09
N PHE A 288 -4.72 -12.21 10.22
CA PHE A 288 -4.27 -13.00 9.09
C PHE A 288 -3.60 -14.30 9.52
N LEU A 289 -2.56 -14.22 10.36
CA LEU A 289 -1.73 -15.35 10.76
C LEU A 289 -2.53 -16.44 11.52
N ARG A 290 -3.64 -16.08 12.16
CA ARG A 290 -4.56 -17.05 12.79
C ARG A 290 -5.13 -18.09 11.80
N HIS A 291 -5.36 -17.68 10.56
CA HIS A 291 -5.99 -18.50 9.52
C HIS A 291 -5.03 -18.86 8.39
N ALA A 292 -3.84 -18.26 8.38
CA ALA A 292 -2.80 -18.55 7.41
C ALA A 292 -2.40 -20.05 7.41
N PRO A 293 -1.91 -20.59 6.29
CA PRO A 293 -1.31 -21.93 6.26
C PRO A 293 -0.06 -22.02 7.16
N ALA A 294 0.40 -23.24 7.43
CA ALA A 294 1.71 -23.44 8.07
C ALA A 294 2.83 -23.15 7.07
N GLY A 295 3.97 -22.66 7.53
CA GLY A 295 5.10 -22.27 6.68
C GLY A 295 5.65 -20.89 7.02
N VAL A 296 6.30 -20.24 6.06
CA VAL A 296 7.01 -18.98 6.23
C VAL A 296 6.27 -17.84 5.55
N HIS A 297 6.04 -16.76 6.29
CA HIS A 297 5.38 -15.57 5.80
C HIS A 297 6.31 -14.38 5.98
N VAL A 298 6.56 -13.64 4.90
CA VAL A 298 7.44 -12.47 4.90
C VAL A 298 6.68 -11.22 4.49
N TRP A 299 6.91 -10.13 5.24
CA TRP A 299 6.50 -8.77 4.92
C TRP A 299 7.72 -7.85 5.02
N GLY A 300 7.59 -6.64 4.48
CA GLY A 300 8.56 -5.59 4.76
C GLY A 300 7.94 -4.20 4.76
N GLY A 301 8.77 -3.18 4.90
CA GLY A 301 8.34 -1.79 5.02
C GLY A 301 8.78 -1.18 6.34
N GLU A 302 8.18 -0.07 6.72
CA GLU A 302 8.44 0.57 8.01
C GLU A 302 7.10 0.76 8.72
N ALA A 303 7.04 0.38 10.00
CA ALA A 303 5.84 0.53 10.82
C ALA A 303 6.06 1.62 11.87
N PRO A 304 5.68 2.89 11.60
CA PRO A 304 5.91 4.00 12.51
C PRO A 304 5.41 3.75 13.93
N VAL A 305 6.19 4.23 14.90
CA VAL A 305 5.87 4.16 16.34
C VAL A 305 5.47 5.56 16.79
N PRO A 306 4.25 5.75 17.34
CA PRO A 306 3.89 7.00 17.98
C PRO A 306 4.75 7.18 19.24
N LEU A 307 5.57 8.23 19.26
CA LEU A 307 6.48 8.49 20.38
C LEU A 307 5.79 9.38 21.44
N PRO A 308 5.85 9.01 22.73
CA PRO A 308 5.46 9.91 23.81
C PRO A 308 6.46 11.07 23.94
N ALA A 309 6.05 12.16 24.60
CA ALA A 309 6.87 13.36 24.82
C ALA A 309 8.24 13.06 25.48
N ARG A 310 8.30 11.99 26.29
CA ARG A 310 9.54 11.38 26.76
C ARG A 310 9.52 9.91 26.38
N SER A 311 10.29 9.55 25.36
CA SER A 311 10.44 8.19 24.87
C SER A 311 11.65 7.50 25.52
N GLY A 312 11.51 6.19 25.73
CA GLY A 312 12.60 5.32 26.17
C GLY A 312 13.53 4.89 25.02
N ARG A 313 14.19 3.75 25.20
CA ARG A 313 15.03 3.13 24.16
C ARG A 313 14.23 2.09 23.37
N GLY A 314 14.28 2.17 22.05
CA GLY A 314 13.61 1.22 21.19
C GLY A 314 13.66 1.62 19.71
N GLY A 315 12.86 0.91 18.93
CA GLY A 315 12.70 1.17 17.50
C GLY A 315 11.45 0.51 16.94
N ARG A 316 11.15 0.78 15.68
CA ARG A 316 9.94 0.33 15.00
C ARG A 316 9.88 -1.18 14.86
N ALA A 317 11.00 -1.84 14.59
CA ALA A 317 11.04 -3.29 14.39
C ALA A 317 10.82 -4.02 15.73
N GLN A 318 11.49 -3.59 16.80
CA GLN A 318 11.29 -4.07 18.17
C GLN A 318 9.88 -3.80 18.69
N HIS A 319 9.33 -2.63 18.37
CA HIS A 319 7.98 -2.25 18.80
C HIS A 319 6.91 -3.10 18.09
N LEU A 320 7.07 -3.36 16.79
CA LEU A 320 6.21 -4.27 16.06
C LEU A 320 6.28 -5.68 16.66
N ALA A 321 7.48 -6.23 16.89
CA ALA A 321 7.63 -7.53 17.56
C ALA A 321 6.94 -7.56 18.93
N ALA A 322 7.02 -6.47 19.70
CA ALA A 322 6.44 -6.37 21.04
C ALA A 322 4.90 -6.33 20.99
N LEU A 323 4.34 -5.62 20.01
CA LEU A 323 2.90 -5.60 19.76
C LEU A 323 2.38 -6.98 19.36
N LEU A 324 3.11 -7.66 18.46
CA LEU A 324 2.81 -9.03 18.08
C LEU A 324 2.84 -9.90 19.35
N LEU A 325 3.94 -9.97 20.09
CA LEU A 325 4.02 -10.77 21.32
C LEU A 325 2.86 -10.47 22.30
N LEU A 326 2.52 -9.20 22.54
CA LEU A 326 1.42 -8.81 23.44
C LEU A 326 0.06 -9.34 22.97
N LEU A 327 -0.24 -9.20 21.67
CA LEU A 327 -1.50 -9.65 21.09
C LEU A 327 -1.62 -11.18 21.14
N TRP A 328 -0.53 -11.89 20.87
CA TRP A 328 -0.47 -13.35 20.98
C TRP A 328 -0.69 -13.81 22.42
N LEU A 329 0.04 -13.21 23.38
CA LEU A 329 -0.12 -13.52 24.79
C LEU A 329 -1.55 -13.23 25.24
N SER A 330 -2.17 -12.14 24.80
CA SER A 330 -3.51 -11.74 25.26
C SER A 330 -4.65 -12.58 24.70
N ARG A 331 -4.56 -13.01 23.43
CA ARG A 331 -5.67 -13.70 22.74
C ARG A 331 -5.49 -15.20 22.60
N GLY A 332 -4.30 -15.72 22.90
CA GLY A 332 -3.94 -17.10 22.61
C GLY A 332 -3.81 -17.36 21.11
N PHE A 333 -2.92 -18.28 20.76
CA PHE A 333 -2.69 -18.69 19.38
C PHE A 333 -2.59 -20.21 19.30
N PRO A 334 -3.29 -20.86 18.35
CA PRO A 334 -3.50 -22.31 18.39
C PRO A 334 -2.30 -23.14 17.95
N ARG A 335 -1.19 -22.52 17.53
CA ARG A 335 -0.06 -23.19 16.86
C ARG A 335 1.28 -22.57 17.29
N PRO A 336 2.39 -23.31 17.18
CA PRO A 336 3.73 -22.77 17.39
C PRO A 336 4.01 -21.61 16.41
N ILE A 337 4.74 -20.60 16.87
CA ILE A 337 5.15 -19.47 16.04
C ILE A 337 6.57 -19.03 16.40
N ALA A 338 7.32 -18.63 15.39
CA ALA A 338 8.54 -17.86 15.55
C ALA A 338 8.45 -16.58 14.70
N VAL A 339 8.91 -15.46 15.23
CA VAL A 339 8.83 -14.14 14.63
C VAL A 339 10.19 -13.46 14.75
N LEU A 340 10.64 -12.84 13.66
CA LEU A 340 11.77 -11.91 13.63
C LEU A 340 11.30 -10.64 12.94
N SER A 341 11.57 -9.50 13.55
CA SER A 341 11.32 -8.16 12.98
C SER A 341 12.60 -7.35 13.11
N ALA A 342 13.21 -6.95 11.99
CA ALA A 342 14.50 -6.27 11.98
C ALA A 342 14.67 -5.28 10.83
N ALA A 343 15.34 -4.16 11.13
CA ALA A 343 15.76 -3.13 10.19
C ALA A 343 16.95 -3.62 9.35
N THR A 344 16.90 -3.45 8.03
CA THR A 344 17.95 -3.97 7.14
C THR A 344 19.24 -3.14 7.13
N ASP A 345 19.22 -1.92 7.66
CA ASP A 345 20.42 -1.11 7.91
C ASP A 345 21.14 -1.50 9.22
N GLY A 346 20.58 -2.47 9.95
CA GLY A 346 21.13 -2.99 11.19
C GLY A 346 20.93 -2.09 12.41
N VAL A 347 20.14 -1.01 12.29
CA VAL A 347 19.87 -0.08 13.40
C VAL A 347 18.37 0.23 13.50
N ASP A 348 17.73 -0.26 14.57
CA ASP A 348 16.33 0.01 14.88
C ASP A 348 16.20 1.12 15.93
N GLY A 349 15.97 2.35 15.44
CA GLY A 349 15.79 3.53 16.29
C GLY A 349 17.03 3.85 17.14
N ASN A 350 16.83 4.07 18.44
CA ASN A 350 17.91 4.30 19.41
C ASN A 350 18.17 3.05 20.28
N SER A 351 17.71 1.87 19.84
CA SER A 351 17.82 0.64 20.62
C SER A 351 19.25 0.12 20.75
N GLY A 352 20.11 0.36 19.75
CA GLY A 352 21.42 -0.30 19.64
C GLY A 352 21.37 -1.72 19.06
N ALA A 353 20.17 -2.16 18.63
CA ALA A 353 19.92 -3.44 17.99
C ALA A 353 19.36 -3.22 16.58
N ALA A 354 19.39 -4.24 15.73
CA ALA A 354 18.68 -4.21 14.44
C ALA A 354 17.19 -4.54 14.58
N GLY A 355 16.77 -5.12 15.70
CA GLY A 355 15.40 -5.57 15.89
C GLY A 355 15.25 -6.53 17.06
N ALA A 356 14.21 -7.35 17.00
CA ALA A 356 13.94 -8.38 18.00
C ALA A 356 13.27 -9.62 17.39
N TRP A 357 13.32 -10.72 18.12
CA TRP A 357 12.70 -11.97 17.75
C TRP A 357 12.04 -12.63 18.96
N PHE A 358 11.09 -13.52 18.73
CA PHE A 358 10.59 -14.45 19.75
C PHE A 358 10.16 -15.75 19.06
N GLY A 359 10.32 -16.91 19.71
CA GLY A 359 9.97 -18.16 19.05
C GLY A 359 10.28 -19.44 19.80
N ASP A 360 10.18 -20.55 19.07
CA ASP A 360 10.37 -21.96 19.46
C ASP A 360 9.20 -22.64 20.20
N GLY A 361 8.03 -22.00 20.28
CA GLY A 361 6.85 -22.61 20.89
C GLY A 361 5.60 -21.75 20.87
N ARG A 362 4.63 -22.08 21.71
CA ARG A 362 3.52 -21.15 22.04
C ARG A 362 4.05 -20.16 23.07
N PRO A 363 4.02 -18.84 22.81
CA PRO A 363 4.41 -17.85 23.81
C PRO A 363 3.59 -18.05 25.09
N LYS A 364 4.26 -18.29 26.22
CA LYS A 364 3.63 -18.39 27.54
C LYS A 364 3.89 -17.08 28.28
N ALA A 365 2.85 -16.51 28.88
CA ALA A 365 3.02 -15.33 29.71
C ALA A 365 3.61 -15.76 31.05
N GLU A 366 4.86 -15.37 31.31
CA GLU A 366 5.38 -15.39 32.68
C GLU A 366 4.63 -14.35 33.54
N VAL A 367 4.64 -14.55 34.85
CA VAL A 367 3.98 -13.62 35.80
C VAL A 367 4.51 -12.20 35.56
N GLY A 368 3.61 -11.25 35.30
CA GLY A 368 3.97 -9.86 35.06
C GLY A 368 4.43 -9.52 33.63
N MET A 369 4.76 -10.50 32.76
CA MET A 369 5.28 -10.24 31.40
C MET A 369 4.35 -9.36 30.55
N ARG A 370 3.03 -9.64 30.57
CA ARG A 370 2.06 -8.81 29.84
C ARG A 370 2.01 -7.37 30.35
N THR A 371 2.25 -7.16 31.64
CA THR A 371 2.27 -5.83 32.27
C THR A 371 3.53 -5.08 31.86
N THR A 372 4.70 -5.71 31.99
CA THR A 372 6.00 -5.16 31.55
C THR A 372 5.96 -4.79 30.07
N LEU A 373 5.45 -5.68 29.22
CA LEU A 373 5.35 -5.46 27.78
C LEU A 373 4.41 -4.27 27.44
N ARG A 374 3.27 -4.14 28.13
CA ARG A 374 2.39 -2.97 27.97
C ARG A 374 3.06 -1.67 28.40
N GLN A 375 3.86 -1.70 29.46
CA GLN A 375 4.60 -0.52 29.92
C GLN A 375 5.69 -0.12 28.92
N ALA A 376 6.48 -1.09 28.44
CA ALA A 376 7.48 -0.87 27.40
C ALA A 376 6.87 -0.27 26.13
N LEU A 377 5.74 -0.81 25.66
CA LEU A 377 5.03 -0.29 24.50
C LEU A 377 4.53 1.15 24.72
N ARG A 378 3.95 1.46 25.88
CA ARG A 378 3.46 2.84 26.18
C ARG A 378 4.60 3.85 26.29
N GLY A 379 5.75 3.44 26.82
CA GLY A 379 6.92 4.30 26.98
C GLY A 379 7.82 4.39 25.73
N ALA A 380 7.50 3.65 24.67
CA ALA A 380 8.43 3.39 23.55
C ALA A 380 9.81 2.90 24.04
N ASP A 381 9.81 2.07 25.08
CA ASP A 381 11.00 1.57 25.79
C ASP A 381 11.16 0.04 25.59
N THR A 382 11.07 -0.39 24.33
CA THR A 382 11.07 -1.82 23.98
C THR A 382 12.45 -2.45 24.00
N ALA A 383 13.52 -1.67 23.91
CA ALA A 383 14.89 -2.20 23.94
C ALA A 383 15.19 -2.89 25.27
N VAL A 384 14.88 -2.24 26.40
CA VAL A 384 15.09 -2.79 27.74
C VAL A 384 14.33 -4.10 27.93
N PHE A 385 13.11 -4.19 27.41
CA PHE A 385 12.31 -5.41 27.45
C PHE A 385 12.99 -6.57 26.69
N TRP A 386 13.46 -6.33 25.46
CA TRP A 386 14.08 -7.37 24.64
C TRP A 386 15.48 -7.76 25.12
N GLU A 387 16.27 -6.80 25.60
CA GLU A 387 17.58 -7.02 26.24
C GLU A 387 17.43 -7.95 27.46
N GLY A 388 16.44 -7.71 28.31
CA GLY A 388 16.15 -8.54 29.48
C GLY A 388 15.79 -9.99 29.14
N LEU A 389 15.30 -10.25 27.92
CA LEU A 389 14.99 -11.59 27.41
C LEU A 389 16.14 -12.23 26.61
N GLY A 390 17.21 -11.48 26.30
CA GLY A 390 18.25 -11.92 25.36
C GLY A 390 17.72 -12.14 23.94
N GLN A 391 16.60 -11.51 23.59
CA GLN A 391 15.80 -11.76 22.37
C GLN A 391 15.94 -10.62 21.35
N VAL A 392 17.18 -10.20 21.13
CA VAL A 392 17.54 -9.09 20.24
C VAL A 392 18.18 -9.60 18.96
N VAL A 393 17.99 -8.87 17.86
CA VAL A 393 18.84 -9.01 16.67
C VAL A 393 19.99 -8.02 16.83
N PRO A 394 21.27 -8.47 16.95
CA PRO A 394 22.39 -7.58 17.21
C PRO A 394 22.51 -6.47 16.16
N GLY A 395 22.78 -5.24 16.61
CA GLY A 395 23.04 -4.12 15.72
C GLY A 395 24.42 -4.24 15.08
N ARG A 396 24.51 -3.96 13.78
CA ARG A 396 25.77 -3.94 13.00
C ARG A 396 25.59 -3.12 11.74
N GLU A 397 26.69 -2.70 11.12
CA GLU A 397 26.61 -2.17 9.76
C GLU A 397 26.38 -3.32 8.76
N THR A 398 25.36 -3.19 7.94
CA THR A 398 24.95 -4.23 6.96
C THR A 398 25.30 -3.87 5.52
N GLY A 399 25.80 -2.66 5.26
CA GLY A 399 26.10 -2.19 3.91
C GLY A 399 24.88 -2.00 3.01
N THR A 400 23.67 -1.94 3.58
CA THR A 400 22.41 -1.74 2.85
C THR A 400 21.37 -0.98 3.68
N ASN A 401 20.27 -0.57 3.06
CA ASN A 401 19.06 -0.10 3.73
C ASN A 401 17.88 -0.23 2.77
N VAL A 402 17.04 -1.24 2.98
CA VAL A 402 15.81 -1.52 2.22
C VAL A 402 14.60 -1.64 3.15
N MET A 403 14.49 -0.80 4.18
CA MET A 403 13.43 -0.82 5.22
C MET A 403 13.53 -2.03 6.18
N ASP A 404 12.44 -2.38 6.86
CA ASP A 404 12.39 -3.54 7.77
C ASP A 404 11.93 -4.81 7.05
N LEU A 405 12.30 -5.95 7.63
CA LEU A 405 11.76 -7.26 7.31
C LEU A 405 11.04 -7.83 8.53
N LEU A 406 9.85 -8.38 8.31
CA LEU A 406 9.14 -9.21 9.26
C LEU A 406 9.05 -10.62 8.69
N ILE A 407 9.71 -11.56 9.36
CA ILE A 407 9.72 -12.98 8.99
C ILE A 407 8.98 -13.76 10.07
N VAL A 408 7.95 -14.49 9.67
CA VAL A 408 7.12 -15.30 10.58
C VAL A 408 7.11 -16.74 10.12
N GLN A 409 7.52 -17.65 11.00
CA GLN A 409 7.35 -19.08 10.80
C GLN A 409 6.15 -19.59 11.61
N LEU A 410 5.15 -20.15 10.94
CA LEU A 410 3.98 -20.80 11.54
C LEU A 410 4.12 -22.32 11.50
N GLY A 411 4.00 -22.95 12.68
CA GLY A 411 3.92 -24.40 12.78
C GLY A 411 2.55 -24.96 12.37
N PRO A 412 2.43 -26.29 12.24
CA PRO A 412 1.15 -26.95 11.96
C PRO A 412 0.14 -26.72 13.08
N LEU A 413 -1.15 -26.82 12.74
CA LEU A 413 -2.21 -26.90 13.76
C LEU A 413 -1.98 -28.15 14.61
N ALA A 414 -2.12 -28.03 15.93
CA ALA A 414 -2.05 -29.19 16.80
C ALA A 414 -3.13 -30.20 16.40
N ALA A 415 -2.74 -31.46 16.19
CA ALA A 415 -3.69 -32.54 15.97
C ALA A 415 -4.64 -32.63 17.17
N GLY A 416 -5.94 -32.38 16.96
CA GLY A 416 -6.95 -32.33 18.02
C GLY A 416 -7.92 -31.15 17.92
N THR A 417 -7.62 -30.10 17.16
CA THR A 417 -8.62 -29.10 16.77
C THR A 417 -9.22 -29.47 15.41
N ALA A 418 -9.93 -30.58 15.35
CA ALA A 418 -10.75 -30.94 14.19
C ALA A 418 -11.83 -29.84 14.00
N ARG A 419 -12.08 -29.49 12.74
CA ARG A 419 -13.25 -28.70 12.33
C ARG A 419 -14.50 -29.28 13.00
N MET A 420 -15.23 -28.47 13.76
CA MET A 420 -16.62 -28.80 14.06
C MET A 420 -17.38 -28.76 12.73
N PRO A 421 -18.06 -29.85 12.30
CA PRO A 421 -19.02 -29.75 11.22
C PRO A 421 -20.16 -28.85 11.72
N VAL A 422 -20.55 -27.87 10.91
CA VAL A 422 -21.78 -27.12 11.12
C VAL A 422 -22.85 -27.86 10.31
N ASP A 423 -23.80 -28.52 10.98
CA ASP A 423 -24.99 -29.04 10.33
C ASP A 423 -25.95 -27.89 9.99
N ALA A 424 -26.72 -28.09 8.92
CA ALA A 424 -27.50 -27.08 8.18
C ALA A 424 -28.71 -26.47 8.93
N ALA A 425 -28.71 -26.42 10.26
CA ALA A 425 -29.84 -25.86 11.03
C ALA A 425 -29.46 -25.01 12.26
N GLY A 426 -28.17 -24.82 12.59
CA GLY A 426 -27.75 -23.71 13.45
C GLY A 426 -28.44 -23.54 14.81
N GLU A 427 -28.58 -24.60 15.61
CA GLU A 427 -28.95 -24.47 17.04
C GLU A 427 -27.91 -25.09 17.98
N ALA A 428 -27.64 -24.39 19.09
CA ALA A 428 -26.71 -24.79 20.13
C ALA A 428 -27.43 -25.59 21.24
N VAL A 429 -26.90 -26.75 21.60
CA VAL A 429 -27.34 -27.51 22.79
C VAL A 429 -26.20 -27.55 23.80
N SER A 430 -26.48 -27.09 25.03
CA SER A 430 -25.57 -27.08 26.18
C SER A 430 -25.69 -28.39 26.99
N PRO A 431 -24.70 -28.76 27.83
CA PRO A 431 -24.53 -30.13 28.31
C PRO A 431 -25.24 -30.40 29.64
N ALA A 432 -25.77 -31.62 29.81
CA ALA A 432 -26.02 -32.19 31.13
C ALA A 432 -25.91 -33.72 31.12
N ALA A 433 -25.31 -34.21 32.21
CA ALA A 433 -24.90 -35.56 32.55
C ALA A 433 -26.00 -36.65 32.58
N GLY A 434 -25.58 -37.90 32.42
CA GLY A 434 -25.91 -38.95 33.38
C GLY A 434 -26.64 -40.21 32.90
N ASN A 435 -25.86 -41.30 32.80
CA ASN A 435 -26.18 -42.71 33.09
C ASN A 435 -27.04 -43.61 32.18
N GLU A 436 -26.37 -44.69 31.71
CA GLU A 436 -26.71 -46.13 31.87
C GLU A 436 -28.13 -46.60 31.46
N THR A 437 -28.39 -47.60 30.60
CA THR A 437 -27.87 -48.99 30.54
C THR A 437 -28.61 -49.77 29.44
N SER A 438 -27.96 -50.79 28.84
CA SER A 438 -28.55 -51.99 28.15
C SER A 438 -29.41 -51.75 26.90
N GLY A 439 -29.48 -52.58 25.85
CA GLY A 439 -29.01 -53.91 25.53
C GLY A 439 -29.42 -54.25 24.07
N ASN A 440 -28.53 -55.00 23.41
CA ASN A 440 -28.51 -55.73 22.12
C ASN A 440 -29.85 -56.27 21.50
N PRO A 441 -29.87 -56.94 20.30
CA PRO A 441 -29.92 -56.43 18.92
C PRO A 441 -31.00 -57.17 18.04
N LEU A 442 -30.79 -57.22 16.70
CA LEU A 442 -31.41 -58.03 15.61
C LEU A 442 -32.36 -57.19 14.71
N ALA A 443 -32.39 -57.25 13.36
CA ALA A 443 -32.10 -58.35 12.43
C ALA A 443 -31.95 -57.87 10.95
N ARG A 444 -31.11 -58.62 10.20
CA ARG A 444 -31.27 -59.11 8.80
C ARG A 444 -31.06 -58.18 7.58
N GLN A 445 -29.99 -58.52 6.84
CA GLN A 445 -29.83 -58.37 5.38
C GLN A 445 -30.78 -59.32 4.60
N PRO A 446 -30.85 -59.24 3.25
CA PRO A 446 -29.89 -60.01 2.43
C PRO A 446 -29.31 -59.28 1.20
N ARG A 447 -28.20 -59.87 0.73
CA ARG A 447 -27.28 -59.51 -0.36
C ARG A 447 -27.76 -59.94 -1.76
N ARG A 448 -27.19 -59.34 -2.81
CA ARG A 448 -26.53 -59.94 -4.02
C ARG A 448 -26.41 -58.83 -5.11
N GLY A 449 -25.38 -58.72 -5.95
CA GLY A 449 -24.22 -59.55 -6.24
C GLY A 449 -23.19 -58.76 -7.08
N ALA A 450 -22.00 -59.35 -7.24
CA ALA A 450 -20.82 -58.74 -7.82
C ALA A 450 -20.68 -58.97 -9.34
N GLY A 451 -20.03 -58.00 -10.02
CA GLY A 451 -18.94 -58.26 -10.95
C GLY A 451 -19.26 -58.35 -12.46
N ALA A 452 -18.80 -57.37 -13.23
CA ALA A 452 -18.08 -57.59 -14.49
C ALA A 452 -17.39 -56.29 -14.95
N ALA A 453 -16.10 -56.39 -15.27
CA ALA A 453 -15.28 -55.33 -15.83
C ALA A 453 -15.52 -55.19 -17.35
N ALA A 454 -15.55 -53.95 -17.85
CA ALA A 454 -15.39 -53.65 -19.27
C ALA A 454 -14.65 -52.31 -19.44
N GLN A 455 -13.63 -52.34 -20.31
CA GLN A 455 -12.79 -51.22 -20.74
C GLN A 455 -13.52 -50.27 -21.72
N PRO A 456 -12.97 -49.08 -22.04
CA PRO A 456 -13.74 -47.86 -22.26
C PRO A 456 -14.26 -47.71 -23.69
N SER A 457 -15.54 -47.33 -23.81
CA SER A 457 -16.11 -46.85 -25.07
C SER A 457 -15.71 -45.38 -25.30
N VAL A 458 -14.91 -45.16 -26.34
CA VAL A 458 -14.67 -43.84 -26.93
C VAL A 458 -15.96 -43.40 -27.63
N GLY A 459 -16.59 -42.33 -27.14
CA GLY A 459 -17.78 -41.74 -27.77
C GLY A 459 -18.73 -41.11 -26.75
N GLY A 460 -18.38 -39.93 -26.24
CA GLY A 460 -19.25 -39.15 -25.35
C GLY A 460 -19.16 -37.67 -25.68
N SER A 461 -20.20 -37.18 -26.35
CA SER A 461 -20.64 -35.78 -26.51
C SER A 461 -19.81 -34.73 -25.75
N SER A 462 -19.18 -33.79 -26.47
CA SER A 462 -18.68 -32.56 -25.87
C SER A 462 -19.88 -31.74 -25.37
N ALA A 463 -20.31 -31.98 -24.13
CA ALA A 463 -21.14 -31.03 -23.42
C ALA A 463 -20.39 -29.68 -23.45
N ARG A 464 -20.92 -28.70 -24.21
CA ARG A 464 -20.35 -27.36 -24.25
C ARG A 464 -20.29 -26.86 -22.81
N ARG A 465 -19.08 -26.76 -22.23
CA ARG A 465 -18.87 -26.16 -20.91
C ARG A 465 -19.48 -24.75 -20.97
N GLN A 466 -20.42 -24.48 -20.07
CA GLN A 466 -20.99 -23.14 -19.95
C GLN A 466 -19.88 -22.14 -19.61
N PRO A 467 -19.88 -20.93 -20.21
CA PRO A 467 -18.88 -19.91 -19.90
C PRO A 467 -18.98 -19.46 -18.44
N GLY A 468 -17.82 -19.21 -17.80
CA GLY A 468 -17.75 -18.73 -16.43
C GLY A 468 -18.15 -17.27 -16.28
N VAL A 469 -19.05 -16.97 -15.34
CA VAL A 469 -19.56 -15.61 -15.10
C VAL A 469 -18.43 -14.64 -14.72
N GLN A 470 -17.46 -15.06 -13.90
CA GLN A 470 -16.33 -14.23 -13.50
C GLN A 470 -15.40 -13.89 -14.67
N ALA A 471 -15.17 -14.85 -15.58
CA ALA A 471 -14.38 -14.61 -16.78
C ALA A 471 -15.07 -13.62 -17.72
N MET A 472 -16.40 -13.67 -17.83
CA MET A 472 -17.16 -12.70 -18.63
C MET A 472 -17.18 -11.31 -17.98
N ALA A 473 -17.33 -11.23 -16.65
CA ALA A 473 -17.21 -9.97 -15.90
C ALA A 473 -15.83 -9.32 -16.10
N LEU A 474 -14.74 -10.09 -16.06
CA LEU A 474 -13.39 -9.58 -16.35
C LEU A 474 -13.28 -9.03 -17.77
N ARG A 475 -13.84 -9.73 -18.77
CA ARG A 475 -13.82 -9.25 -20.16
C ARG A 475 -14.55 -7.93 -20.30
N ALA A 476 -15.74 -7.79 -19.71
CA ALA A 476 -16.48 -6.53 -19.69
C ALA A 476 -15.71 -5.42 -18.95
N LEU A 477 -15.06 -5.76 -17.83
CA LEU A 477 -14.23 -4.83 -17.07
C LEU A 477 -13.05 -4.29 -17.88
N GLN A 478 -12.47 -5.11 -18.77
CA GLN A 478 -11.35 -4.72 -19.63
C GLN A 478 -11.76 -3.91 -20.87
N VAL A 479 -13.04 -3.85 -21.22
CA VAL A 479 -13.51 -3.02 -22.34
C VAL A 479 -13.21 -1.55 -22.08
N ARG A 480 -12.55 -0.89 -23.03
CA ARG A 480 -12.16 0.53 -22.92
C ARG A 480 -13.19 1.49 -23.49
N ASP A 481 -13.93 1.06 -24.50
CA ASP A 481 -14.97 1.88 -25.13
C ASP A 481 -16.24 1.90 -24.26
N PRO A 482 -16.76 3.08 -23.86
CA PRO A 482 -17.90 3.14 -22.94
C PRO A 482 -19.18 2.50 -23.48
N ALA A 483 -19.53 2.73 -24.74
CA ALA A 483 -20.75 2.18 -25.34
C ALA A 483 -20.67 0.64 -25.39
N ARG A 484 -19.57 0.08 -25.90
CA ARG A 484 -19.33 -1.36 -25.88
C ARG A 484 -19.30 -1.95 -24.47
N LYS A 485 -18.83 -1.20 -23.47
CA LYS A 485 -18.83 -1.67 -22.08
C LYS A 485 -20.26 -1.84 -21.59
N CYS A 486 -21.14 -0.85 -21.79
CA CYS A 486 -22.56 -0.95 -21.44
C CYS A 486 -23.22 -2.15 -22.12
N GLU A 487 -23.03 -2.32 -23.43
CA GLU A 487 -23.56 -3.48 -24.17
C GLU A 487 -23.05 -4.82 -23.61
N CYS A 488 -21.78 -4.90 -23.22
CA CYS A 488 -21.21 -6.11 -22.62
C CYS A 488 -21.84 -6.43 -21.27
N VAL A 489 -22.15 -5.40 -20.46
CA VAL A 489 -22.77 -5.56 -19.13
C VAL A 489 -24.22 -6.02 -19.26
N GLU A 490 -24.99 -5.41 -20.15
CA GLU A 490 -26.38 -5.79 -20.43
C GLU A 490 -26.46 -7.27 -20.85
N ARG A 491 -25.65 -7.67 -21.84
CA ARG A 491 -25.56 -9.06 -22.31
C ARG A 491 -25.10 -10.03 -21.23
N LEU A 492 -24.21 -9.59 -20.33
CA LEU A 492 -23.71 -10.39 -19.22
C LEU A 492 -24.84 -10.69 -18.22
N LEU A 493 -25.63 -9.68 -17.84
CA LEU A 493 -26.77 -9.84 -16.95
C LEU A 493 -27.87 -10.72 -17.58
N GLU A 494 -28.18 -10.51 -18.87
CA GLU A 494 -29.14 -11.35 -19.60
C GLU A 494 -28.70 -12.81 -19.64
N ALA A 495 -27.44 -13.08 -19.98
CA ALA A 495 -26.90 -14.44 -20.03
C ALA A 495 -26.90 -15.11 -18.65
N TRP A 496 -26.62 -14.34 -17.58
CA TRP A 496 -26.71 -14.83 -16.20
C TRP A 496 -28.14 -15.19 -15.83
N ARG A 497 -29.11 -14.29 -16.06
CA ARG A 497 -30.54 -14.51 -15.76
C ARG A 497 -31.14 -15.66 -16.57
N ALA A 498 -30.66 -15.88 -17.80
CA ALA A 498 -31.08 -17.00 -18.63
C ALA A 498 -30.44 -18.35 -18.23
N GLY A 499 -29.60 -18.39 -17.20
CA GLY A 499 -28.88 -19.60 -16.79
C GLY A 499 -27.82 -20.05 -17.80
N GLY A 500 -27.40 -19.16 -18.70
CA GLY A 500 -26.38 -19.43 -19.73
C GLY A 500 -24.93 -19.32 -19.22
N LEU A 501 -24.74 -18.87 -17.99
CA LEU A 501 -23.45 -18.70 -17.32
C LEU A 501 -23.43 -19.47 -16.00
N ALA A 502 -22.25 -19.93 -15.60
CA ALA A 502 -22.05 -20.66 -14.35
C ALA A 502 -20.89 -20.07 -13.54
N VAL A 503 -20.87 -20.36 -12.24
CA VAL A 503 -19.68 -20.17 -11.40
C VAL A 503 -18.77 -21.36 -11.61
N VAL A 504 -17.54 -21.13 -12.08
CA VAL A 504 -16.57 -22.19 -12.38
C VAL A 504 -15.60 -22.36 -11.20
N PRO A 505 -15.58 -23.53 -10.52
CA PRO A 505 -14.76 -23.73 -9.31
C PRO A 505 -13.25 -23.64 -9.52
N ASP A 506 -12.75 -23.96 -10.73
CA ASP A 506 -11.32 -24.08 -11.04
C ASP A 506 -10.71 -22.83 -11.71
N ASP A 507 -11.40 -21.68 -11.69
CA ASP A 507 -10.84 -20.47 -12.30
C ASP A 507 -9.59 -19.98 -11.52
N PRO A 508 -8.50 -19.60 -12.19
CA PRO A 508 -7.28 -19.11 -11.53
C PRO A 508 -7.59 -17.86 -10.70
N PRO A 509 -7.00 -17.69 -9.50
CA PRO A 509 -7.37 -16.64 -8.56
C PRO A 509 -7.35 -15.25 -9.21
N PRO A 510 -8.24 -14.33 -8.78
CA PRO A 510 -8.33 -13.01 -9.39
C PRO A 510 -7.01 -12.26 -9.26
N THR A 511 -6.52 -11.73 -10.37
CA THR A 511 -5.38 -10.82 -10.38
C THR A 511 -5.79 -9.42 -9.95
N ARG A 512 -4.84 -8.68 -9.37
CA ARG A 512 -4.98 -7.25 -9.08
C ARG A 512 -5.19 -6.46 -10.37
N ILE A 513 -6.11 -5.49 -10.35
CA ILE A 513 -6.43 -4.64 -11.50
C ILE A 513 -6.17 -3.19 -11.07
N GLU A 514 -4.98 -2.69 -11.39
CA GLU A 514 -4.59 -1.30 -11.07
C GLU A 514 -5.40 -0.28 -11.88
N ILE A 515 -5.73 -0.61 -13.14
CA ILE A 515 -6.47 0.27 -14.04
C ILE A 515 -7.56 -0.57 -14.75
N PRO A 516 -8.85 -0.22 -14.63
CA PRO A 516 -9.91 -0.92 -15.34
C PRO A 516 -9.93 -0.48 -16.80
N GLY A 517 -10.67 -1.21 -17.64
CA GLY A 517 -10.92 -0.78 -19.01
C GLY A 517 -11.61 0.58 -19.04
N ARG A 518 -10.90 1.59 -19.54
CA ARG A 518 -11.40 2.97 -19.68
C ARG A 518 -10.94 3.61 -20.99
N PRO A 519 -11.69 4.60 -21.50
CA PRO A 519 -11.26 5.40 -22.64
C PRO A 519 -10.03 6.25 -22.31
N GLU A 520 -9.39 6.79 -23.35
CA GLU A 520 -8.22 7.68 -23.19
C GLU A 520 -8.57 8.99 -22.48
N ARG A 521 -9.77 9.52 -22.74
CA ARG A 521 -10.37 10.67 -22.06
C ARG A 521 -11.55 10.20 -21.21
N PRO A 522 -11.83 10.81 -20.03
CA PRO A 522 -11.28 12.07 -19.55
C PRO A 522 -9.84 11.98 -19.01
N GLN A 523 -9.13 13.12 -19.01
CA GLN A 523 -7.85 13.23 -18.32
C GLN A 523 -8.09 13.08 -16.81
N LEU A 524 -7.40 12.14 -16.18
CA LEU A 524 -7.49 11.92 -14.75
C LEU A 524 -6.52 12.87 -14.03
N VAL A 525 -7.07 13.73 -13.18
CA VAL A 525 -6.36 14.71 -12.34
C VAL A 525 -6.65 14.46 -10.87
N ARG A 526 -5.93 15.14 -9.96
CA ARG A 526 -6.22 15.01 -8.52
C ARG A 526 -7.54 15.73 -8.21
N PRO A 527 -8.29 15.34 -7.16
CA PRO A 527 -9.54 16.01 -6.80
C PRO A 527 -9.42 17.53 -6.61
N GLN A 528 -8.27 18.02 -6.14
CA GLN A 528 -8.01 19.46 -5.92
C GLN A 528 -7.77 20.24 -7.22
N ASP A 529 -7.37 19.55 -8.29
CA ASP A 529 -7.06 20.13 -9.59
C ASP A 529 -8.33 20.23 -10.48
N LEU A 530 -9.48 19.75 -9.99
CA LEU A 530 -10.73 19.86 -10.71
C LEU A 530 -11.20 21.33 -10.73
N PRO A 531 -11.58 21.87 -11.89
CA PRO A 531 -12.04 23.25 -12.01
C PRO A 531 -13.29 23.49 -11.14
N ARG A 532 -13.34 24.66 -10.49
CA ARG A 532 -14.50 25.08 -9.68
C ARG A 532 -15.75 25.21 -10.57
N ARG A 533 -16.87 24.65 -10.09
CA ARG A 533 -18.09 24.45 -10.88
C ARG A 533 -19.08 25.59 -10.66
N GLY A 534 -19.09 26.58 -11.55
CA GLY A 534 -20.08 27.66 -11.53
C GLY A 534 -21.40 27.23 -12.18
N LEU A 535 -22.39 26.82 -11.38
CA LEU A 535 -23.68 26.28 -11.87
C LEU A 535 -24.58 27.30 -12.58
N HIS A 536 -24.24 28.58 -12.49
CA HIS A 536 -24.92 29.66 -13.20
C HIS A 536 -24.50 29.77 -14.68
N THR A 537 -23.53 28.97 -15.12
CA THR A 537 -23.04 28.97 -16.50
C THR A 537 -23.31 27.61 -17.16
N LEU A 538 -23.61 27.61 -18.47
CA LEU A 538 -23.80 26.36 -19.23
C LEU A 538 -22.57 25.43 -19.09
N ARG A 539 -21.37 26.00 -19.22
CA ARG A 539 -20.11 25.23 -19.10
C ARG A 539 -19.92 24.62 -17.72
N GLY A 540 -20.34 25.31 -16.66
CA GLY A 540 -20.28 24.77 -15.30
C GLY A 540 -21.29 23.64 -15.07
N ARG A 541 -22.49 23.71 -15.67
CA ARG A 541 -23.48 22.63 -15.65
C ARG A 541 -23.00 21.40 -16.44
N GLN A 542 -22.42 21.61 -17.63
CA GLN A 542 -21.78 20.56 -18.42
C GLN A 542 -20.66 19.85 -17.65
N ALA A 543 -19.79 20.61 -16.97
CA ALA A 543 -18.72 20.05 -16.15
C ALA A 543 -19.25 19.26 -14.93
N LEU A 544 -20.36 19.71 -14.33
CA LEU A 544 -21.03 18.96 -13.26
C LEU A 544 -21.57 17.63 -13.78
N LEU A 545 -22.36 17.65 -14.86
CA LEU A 545 -22.94 16.45 -15.45
C LEU A 545 -21.87 15.47 -15.90
N HIS A 546 -20.78 15.97 -16.47
CA HIS A 546 -19.64 15.13 -16.87
C HIS A 546 -19.02 14.43 -15.67
N ALA A 547 -18.86 15.13 -14.54
CA ALA A 547 -18.34 14.53 -13.33
C ALA A 547 -19.24 13.40 -12.80
N VAL A 548 -20.57 13.59 -12.80
CA VAL A 548 -21.53 12.53 -12.43
C VAL A 548 -21.46 11.38 -13.43
N THR A 549 -21.40 11.67 -14.73
CA THR A 549 -21.23 10.64 -15.78
C THR A 549 -19.96 9.80 -15.55
N HIS A 550 -18.87 10.42 -15.08
CA HIS A 550 -17.64 9.70 -14.75
C HIS A 550 -17.76 8.85 -13.49
N ILE A 551 -18.60 9.26 -12.53
CA ILE A 551 -18.91 8.46 -11.35
C ILE A 551 -19.63 7.17 -11.78
N GLU A 552 -20.69 7.28 -12.59
CA GLU A 552 -21.45 6.07 -13.03
C GLU A 552 -20.57 5.14 -13.86
N PHE A 553 -19.73 5.70 -14.74
CA PHE A 553 -18.79 4.87 -15.50
C PHE A 553 -17.82 4.09 -14.59
N ASN A 554 -17.38 4.68 -13.47
CA ASN A 554 -16.58 3.96 -12.50
C ASN A 554 -17.41 2.94 -11.72
N ALA A 555 -18.65 3.25 -11.37
CA ALA A 555 -19.55 2.33 -10.68
C ALA A 555 -19.79 1.03 -11.48
N ILE A 556 -19.93 1.12 -12.82
CA ILE A 556 -19.92 -0.06 -13.71
C ILE A 556 -18.68 -0.93 -13.47
N ASN A 557 -17.50 -0.30 -13.44
CA ASN A 557 -16.24 -1.03 -13.25
C ASN A 557 -16.14 -1.63 -11.84
N LEU A 558 -16.60 -0.92 -10.81
CA LEU A 558 -16.62 -1.38 -9.42
C LEU A 558 -17.50 -2.62 -9.26
N ALA A 559 -18.69 -2.60 -9.84
CA ALA A 559 -19.63 -3.71 -9.81
C ALA A 559 -19.10 -4.93 -10.58
N LEU A 560 -18.51 -4.73 -11.77
CA LEU A 560 -17.86 -5.80 -12.52
C LEU A 560 -16.66 -6.41 -11.79
N ASP A 561 -15.85 -5.58 -11.12
CA ASP A 561 -14.73 -6.04 -10.29
C ASP A 561 -15.23 -6.87 -9.10
N ALA A 562 -16.32 -6.44 -8.44
CA ALA A 562 -16.92 -7.20 -7.34
C ALA A 562 -17.30 -8.62 -7.77
N VAL A 563 -17.96 -8.78 -8.93
CA VAL A 563 -18.32 -10.08 -9.52
C VAL A 563 -17.09 -10.91 -9.89
N TYR A 564 -16.10 -10.31 -10.53
CA TYR A 564 -14.88 -10.99 -10.96
C TYR A 564 -14.03 -11.49 -9.77
N ARG A 565 -13.90 -10.65 -8.75
CA ARG A 565 -12.90 -10.75 -7.68
C ARG A 565 -13.37 -11.59 -6.52
N PHE A 566 -14.56 -11.35 -5.98
CA PHE A 566 -15.00 -11.98 -4.75
C PHE A 566 -15.66 -13.33 -5.02
N ARG A 567 -14.81 -14.26 -5.46
CA ARG A 567 -15.19 -15.63 -5.80
C ARG A 567 -15.47 -16.43 -4.52
N GLY A 568 -16.44 -17.32 -4.60
CA GLY A 568 -16.89 -18.13 -3.46
C GLY A 568 -18.00 -17.50 -2.63
N LEU A 569 -18.48 -16.31 -3.00
CA LEU A 569 -19.73 -15.76 -2.48
C LEU A 569 -20.95 -16.40 -3.19
N PRO A 570 -22.13 -16.37 -2.55
CA PRO A 570 -23.35 -16.99 -3.09
C PRO A 570 -23.79 -16.41 -4.46
N ALA A 571 -24.62 -17.14 -5.19
CA ALA A 571 -25.12 -16.71 -6.50
C ALA A 571 -25.94 -15.41 -6.43
N GLU A 572 -26.55 -15.14 -5.28
CA GLU A 572 -27.26 -13.91 -4.96
C GLU A 572 -26.30 -12.70 -5.01
N TYR A 573 -25.07 -12.83 -4.49
CA TYR A 573 -24.06 -11.78 -4.54
C TYR A 573 -23.73 -11.40 -6.00
N ILE A 574 -23.55 -12.42 -6.83
CA ILE A 574 -23.25 -12.24 -8.25
C ILE A 574 -24.43 -11.57 -8.95
N SER A 575 -25.65 -12.00 -8.63
CA SER A 575 -26.88 -11.45 -9.22
C SER A 575 -27.04 -9.97 -8.88
N ASP A 576 -26.84 -9.60 -7.61
CA ASP A 576 -26.92 -8.22 -7.13
C ASP A 576 -25.90 -7.32 -7.84
N TRP A 577 -24.63 -7.72 -7.88
CA TRP A 577 -23.60 -6.87 -8.49
C TRP A 577 -23.66 -6.83 -10.02
N LEU A 578 -24.18 -7.86 -10.68
CA LEU A 578 -24.51 -7.76 -12.12
C LEU A 578 -25.70 -6.84 -12.39
N GLN A 579 -26.69 -6.81 -11.48
CA GLN A 579 -27.80 -5.88 -11.57
C GLN A 579 -27.32 -4.43 -11.39
N VAL A 580 -26.53 -4.15 -10.34
CA VAL A 580 -25.92 -2.84 -10.12
C VAL A 580 -25.12 -2.41 -11.35
N ALA A 581 -24.24 -3.28 -11.88
CA ALA A 581 -23.46 -2.95 -13.08
C ALA A 581 -24.34 -2.51 -14.27
N ALA A 582 -25.48 -3.17 -14.49
CA ALA A 582 -26.39 -2.86 -15.58
C ALA A 582 -27.20 -1.56 -15.34
N GLU A 583 -27.60 -1.32 -14.09
CA GLU A 583 -28.29 -0.08 -13.70
C GLU A 583 -27.35 1.13 -13.84
N GLU A 584 -26.10 0.99 -13.41
CA GLU A 584 -25.04 1.99 -13.58
C GLU A 584 -24.69 2.23 -15.05
N ALA A 585 -24.70 1.18 -15.87
CA ALA A 585 -24.51 1.30 -17.31
C ALA A 585 -25.63 2.13 -17.95
N ARG A 586 -26.87 1.97 -17.49
CA ARG A 586 -28.02 2.76 -17.93
C ARG A 586 -27.94 4.21 -17.43
N HIS A 587 -27.54 4.44 -16.19
CA HIS A 587 -27.33 5.79 -15.64
C HIS A 587 -26.27 6.55 -16.42
N PHE A 588 -25.13 5.89 -16.70
CA PHE A 588 -24.09 6.41 -17.57
C PHE A 588 -24.65 6.79 -18.96
N GLN A 589 -25.43 5.92 -19.60
CA GLN A 589 -26.01 6.19 -20.91
C GLN A 589 -26.96 7.40 -20.88
N LEU A 590 -27.82 7.53 -19.85
CA LEU A 590 -28.73 8.67 -19.68
C LEU A 590 -27.96 9.99 -19.57
N LEU A 591 -26.92 10.02 -18.73
CA LEU A 591 -26.09 11.19 -18.54
C LEU A 591 -25.23 11.52 -19.77
N ALA A 592 -24.67 10.52 -20.45
CA ALA A 592 -23.89 10.70 -21.68
C ALA A 592 -24.75 11.26 -22.83
N GLN A 593 -26.00 10.79 -22.95
CA GLN A 593 -26.97 11.37 -23.88
C GLN A 593 -27.30 12.81 -23.51
N GLN A 594 -27.46 13.11 -22.22
CA GLN A 594 -27.72 14.47 -21.75
C GLN A 594 -26.55 15.42 -22.01
N LEU A 595 -25.31 14.99 -21.76
CA LEU A 595 -24.12 15.74 -22.14
C LEU A 595 -24.14 16.08 -23.63
N THR A 596 -24.43 15.08 -24.48
CA THR A 596 -24.47 15.25 -25.93
C THR A 596 -25.52 16.30 -26.33
N ARG A 597 -26.70 16.30 -25.70
CA ARG A 597 -27.74 17.33 -25.93
C ARG A 597 -27.28 18.73 -25.56
N THR A 598 -26.42 18.86 -24.53
CA THR A 598 -25.83 20.14 -24.14
C THR A 598 -24.63 20.56 -24.98
N GLY A 599 -24.18 19.74 -25.96
CA GLY A 599 -23.11 20.07 -26.89
C GLY A 599 -21.70 19.65 -26.46
N VAL A 600 -21.57 18.74 -25.49
CA VAL A 600 -20.28 18.17 -25.04
C VAL A 600 -20.38 16.65 -24.95
N ALA A 601 -19.26 15.95 -24.99
CA ALA A 601 -19.19 14.50 -24.87
C ALA A 601 -18.55 14.04 -23.56
N TYR A 602 -18.81 12.79 -23.18
CA TYR A 602 -18.05 12.14 -22.12
C TYR A 602 -16.56 12.09 -22.48
N GLY A 603 -15.74 12.73 -21.65
CA GLY A 603 -14.30 12.88 -21.87
C GLY A 603 -13.82 14.32 -22.12
N ASP A 604 -14.73 15.26 -22.36
CA ASP A 604 -14.38 16.66 -22.67
C ASP A 604 -13.90 17.48 -21.45
N PHE A 605 -14.20 17.02 -20.24
CA PHE A 605 -13.73 17.61 -18.99
C PHE A 605 -12.79 16.65 -18.26
N PRO A 606 -11.86 17.16 -17.42
CA PRO A 606 -11.04 16.31 -16.56
C PRO A 606 -11.90 15.66 -15.46
N ALA A 607 -11.44 14.51 -14.96
CA ALA A 607 -12.08 13.79 -13.87
C ALA A 607 -11.04 13.27 -12.86
N HIS A 608 -11.46 12.64 -11.77
CA HIS A 608 -10.55 12.07 -10.78
C HIS A 608 -10.85 10.59 -10.54
N ASN A 609 -9.85 9.83 -10.09
CA ASN A 609 -9.92 8.35 -9.99
C ASN A 609 -10.24 7.84 -8.58
N GLY A 610 -10.85 8.66 -7.73
CA GLY A 610 -10.91 8.40 -6.28
C GLY A 610 -11.68 7.12 -5.91
N LEU A 611 -12.71 6.78 -6.67
CA LEU A 611 -13.50 5.55 -6.49
C LEU A 611 -12.66 4.30 -6.75
N TRP A 612 -11.97 4.25 -7.90
CA TRP A 612 -11.14 3.09 -8.26
C TRP A 612 -9.91 2.95 -7.35
N GLU A 613 -9.31 4.06 -6.89
CA GLU A 613 -8.22 4.02 -5.91
C GLU A 613 -8.62 3.31 -4.61
N MET A 614 -9.88 3.47 -4.17
CA MET A 614 -10.37 2.75 -3.00
C MET A 614 -10.65 1.28 -3.29
N ALA A 615 -11.13 0.96 -4.50
CA ALA A 615 -11.29 -0.42 -4.93
C ALA A 615 -9.96 -1.19 -4.90
N VAL A 616 -8.87 -0.58 -5.38
CA VAL A 616 -7.51 -1.13 -5.35
C VAL A 616 -6.98 -1.32 -3.92
N LYS A 617 -7.42 -0.50 -2.96
CA LYS A 617 -7.05 -0.64 -1.53
C LYS A 617 -7.81 -1.76 -0.82
N THR A 618 -9.01 -2.08 -1.29
CA THR A 618 -9.94 -3.04 -0.70
C THR A 618 -10.09 -4.30 -1.58
N ASP A 619 -9.13 -4.56 -2.45
CA ASP A 619 -9.17 -5.62 -3.47
C ASP A 619 -8.89 -7.03 -2.90
N VAL A 620 -8.65 -7.13 -1.59
CA VAL A 620 -8.35 -8.37 -0.87
C VAL A 620 -9.51 -8.89 -0.01
N ASP A 621 -10.42 -8.01 0.43
CA ASP A 621 -11.45 -8.37 1.38
C ASP A 621 -12.84 -7.85 0.92
N PRO A 622 -13.79 -8.75 0.61
CA PRO A 622 -15.13 -8.34 0.22
C PRO A 622 -15.83 -7.52 1.31
N MET A 623 -15.64 -7.84 2.59
CA MET A 623 -16.30 -7.11 3.68
C MET A 623 -15.83 -5.66 3.73
N GLU A 624 -14.52 -5.42 3.62
CA GLU A 624 -13.97 -4.07 3.57
C GLU A 624 -14.41 -3.32 2.31
N ARG A 625 -14.47 -4.01 1.15
CA ARG A 625 -15.00 -3.42 -0.09
C ARG A 625 -16.45 -2.96 0.09
N MET A 626 -17.32 -3.83 0.58
CA MET A 626 -18.74 -3.53 0.78
C MET A 626 -18.93 -2.41 1.82
N ALA A 627 -18.04 -2.32 2.81
CA ALA A 627 -18.07 -1.27 3.82
C ALA A 627 -17.64 0.10 3.28
N LEU A 628 -16.60 0.17 2.44
CA LEU A 628 -15.94 1.45 2.13
C LEU A 628 -16.32 2.01 0.76
N VAL A 629 -16.60 1.18 -0.23
CA VAL A 629 -16.94 1.69 -1.57
C VAL A 629 -18.43 2.04 -1.64
N PRO A 630 -19.39 1.09 -1.49
CA PRO A 630 -20.80 1.42 -1.60
C PRO A 630 -21.32 2.29 -0.45
N ARG A 631 -21.00 1.93 0.81
CA ARG A 631 -21.54 2.62 1.98
C ARG A 631 -20.85 3.97 2.29
N VAL A 632 -19.72 4.30 1.68
CA VAL A 632 -19.06 5.59 1.99
C VAL A 632 -18.91 6.44 0.75
N LEU A 633 -18.29 5.89 -0.30
CA LEU A 633 -18.02 6.66 -1.50
C LEU A 633 -19.26 6.81 -2.39
N GLU A 634 -19.99 5.73 -2.68
CA GLU A 634 -21.21 5.79 -3.50
C GLU A 634 -22.37 6.41 -2.72
N ALA A 635 -22.51 6.09 -1.41
CA ALA A 635 -23.47 6.75 -0.52
C ALA A 635 -23.31 8.28 -0.46
N ARG A 636 -22.18 8.85 -0.92
CA ARG A 636 -22.04 10.29 -1.08
C ARG A 636 -23.04 10.87 -2.08
N GLY A 637 -23.39 10.12 -3.13
CA GLY A 637 -24.41 10.49 -4.11
C GLY A 637 -25.74 10.82 -3.43
N LEU A 638 -26.17 10.00 -2.48
CA LEU A 638 -27.38 10.22 -1.69
C LEU A 638 -27.39 11.56 -0.96
N ASP A 639 -26.22 12.02 -0.50
CA ASP A 639 -26.10 13.25 0.28
C ASP A 639 -26.07 14.51 -0.60
N VAL A 640 -25.38 14.46 -1.74
CA VAL A 640 -25.05 15.67 -2.52
C VAL A 640 -25.95 15.89 -3.72
N THR A 641 -26.51 14.84 -4.31
CA THR A 641 -27.35 14.91 -5.51
C THR A 641 -28.64 15.71 -5.29
N PRO A 642 -29.35 15.65 -4.13
CA PRO A 642 -30.52 16.50 -3.89
C PRO A 642 -30.20 18.00 -4.00
N GLY A 643 -29.06 18.43 -3.44
CA GLY A 643 -28.59 19.81 -3.56
C GLY A 643 -28.09 20.17 -4.97
N MET A 644 -27.68 19.20 -5.78
CA MET A 644 -27.39 19.42 -7.21
C MET A 644 -28.68 19.64 -8.00
N ILE A 645 -29.70 18.80 -7.78
CA ILE A 645 -31.03 18.89 -8.39
C ILE A 645 -31.64 20.27 -8.13
N GLN A 646 -31.68 20.72 -6.87
CA GLN A 646 -32.22 22.03 -6.51
C GLN A 646 -31.51 23.18 -7.26
N ARG A 647 -30.19 23.12 -7.38
CA ARG A 647 -29.41 24.17 -8.07
C ARG A 647 -29.59 24.14 -9.59
N LEU A 648 -29.75 22.97 -10.20
CA LEU A 648 -30.06 22.83 -11.62
C LEU A 648 -31.48 23.29 -11.93
N GLN A 649 -32.44 22.99 -11.06
CA GLN A 649 -33.81 23.47 -11.15
C GLN A 649 -33.88 25.00 -11.07
N ALA A 650 -33.16 25.61 -10.12
CA ALA A 650 -33.04 27.06 -10.03
C ALA A 650 -32.37 27.70 -11.27
N ALA A 651 -31.54 26.94 -11.98
CA ALA A 651 -30.90 27.36 -13.22
C ALA A 651 -31.74 27.07 -14.50
N GLY A 652 -32.95 26.53 -14.35
CA GLY A 652 -33.87 26.21 -15.45
C GLY A 652 -33.48 24.98 -16.28
N ASP A 653 -32.65 24.08 -15.76
CA ASP A 653 -32.15 22.89 -16.47
C ASP A 653 -33.01 21.65 -16.16
N ALA A 654 -34.27 21.67 -16.64
CA ALA A 654 -35.26 20.64 -16.33
C ALA A 654 -34.88 19.25 -16.84
N ASP A 655 -34.23 19.17 -18.00
CA ASP A 655 -33.82 17.89 -18.61
C ASP A 655 -32.76 17.19 -17.75
N SER A 656 -31.79 17.94 -17.24
CA SER A 656 -30.74 17.38 -16.38
C SER A 656 -31.27 16.99 -14.99
N VAL A 657 -32.25 17.73 -14.48
CA VAL A 657 -32.98 17.38 -13.25
C VAL A 657 -33.68 16.04 -13.41
N ALA A 658 -34.44 15.84 -14.50
CA ALA A 658 -35.17 14.60 -14.74
C ALA A 658 -34.25 13.36 -14.77
N VAL A 659 -33.04 13.49 -15.35
CA VAL A 659 -32.04 12.41 -15.35
C VAL A 659 -31.54 12.12 -13.94
N LEU A 660 -31.15 13.14 -13.17
CA LEU A 660 -30.63 12.96 -11.81
C LEU A 660 -31.69 12.44 -10.82
N GLU A 661 -32.97 12.77 -11.01
CA GLU A 661 -34.07 12.22 -10.19
C GLU A 661 -34.27 10.73 -10.41
N VAL A 662 -34.04 10.23 -11.63
CA VAL A 662 -34.04 8.79 -11.92
C VAL A 662 -32.92 8.10 -11.16
N ILE A 663 -31.70 8.62 -11.28
CA ILE A 663 -30.50 8.07 -10.63
C ILE A 663 -30.66 8.09 -9.11
N GLN A 664 -31.02 9.24 -8.53
CA GLN A 664 -31.19 9.41 -7.08
C GLN A 664 -32.16 8.40 -6.45
N ARG A 665 -33.25 8.06 -7.14
CA ARG A 665 -34.24 7.10 -6.64
C ARG A 665 -33.68 5.68 -6.60
N GLU A 666 -32.83 5.33 -7.55
CA GLU A 666 -32.31 3.97 -7.72
C GLU A 666 -31.05 3.73 -6.88
N GLU A 667 -30.25 4.77 -6.68
CA GLU A 667 -29.00 4.75 -5.88
C GLU A 667 -29.18 4.20 -4.45
N ILE A 668 -30.36 4.42 -3.85
CA ILE A 668 -30.68 3.90 -2.51
C ILE A 668 -30.56 2.37 -2.49
N SER A 669 -31.02 1.71 -3.56
CA SER A 669 -30.99 0.24 -3.66
C SER A 669 -29.56 -0.27 -3.84
N HIS A 670 -28.70 0.45 -4.56
CA HIS A 670 -27.29 0.09 -4.75
C HIS A 670 -26.51 0.13 -3.43
N VAL A 671 -26.69 1.22 -2.69
CA VAL A 671 -26.09 1.36 -1.36
C VAL A 671 -26.68 0.33 -0.39
N ALA A 672 -27.97 0.01 -0.51
CA ALA A 672 -28.62 -1.05 0.29
C ALA A 672 -28.01 -2.44 0.03
N ILE A 673 -27.70 -2.78 -1.22
CA ILE A 673 -26.99 -4.02 -1.59
C ILE A 673 -25.61 -4.07 -0.92
N GLY A 674 -24.86 -2.98 -0.97
CA GLY A 674 -23.57 -2.87 -0.27
C GLY A 674 -23.71 -3.06 1.24
N SER A 675 -24.70 -2.40 1.86
CA SER A 675 -25.02 -2.55 3.29
C SER A 675 -25.41 -3.98 3.66
N HIS A 676 -26.21 -4.65 2.82
CA HIS A 676 -26.61 -6.04 3.01
C HIS A 676 -25.39 -6.97 3.05
N TRP A 677 -24.55 -6.93 2.02
CA TRP A 677 -23.39 -7.83 1.92
C TRP A 677 -22.31 -7.53 2.95
N PHE A 678 -22.11 -6.25 3.30
CA PHE A 678 -21.24 -5.90 4.43
C PHE A 678 -21.73 -6.55 5.72
N ARG A 679 -23.01 -6.39 6.06
CA ARG A 679 -23.58 -6.97 7.30
C ARG A 679 -23.52 -8.49 7.27
N HIS A 680 -23.87 -9.11 6.14
CA HIS A 680 -23.78 -10.56 5.95
C HIS A 680 -22.37 -11.08 6.24
N LEU A 681 -21.35 -10.48 5.62
CA LEU A 681 -19.96 -10.90 5.77
C LEU A 681 -19.41 -10.62 7.17
N ALA A 682 -19.79 -9.51 7.80
CA ALA A 682 -19.43 -9.20 9.18
C ALA A 682 -20.02 -10.23 10.16
N MET A 683 -21.31 -10.54 10.02
CA MET A 683 -21.99 -11.54 10.84
C MET A 683 -21.43 -12.95 10.63
N GLN A 684 -21.15 -13.34 9.38
CA GLN A 684 -20.51 -14.61 9.04
C GLN A 684 -19.14 -14.77 9.73
N ARG A 685 -18.43 -13.65 9.94
CA ARG A 685 -17.14 -13.60 10.64
C ARG A 685 -17.27 -13.44 12.16
N GLY A 686 -18.48 -13.42 12.71
CA GLY A 686 -18.75 -13.20 14.13
C GLY A 686 -18.38 -11.81 14.61
N LEU A 687 -18.43 -10.81 13.73
CA LEU A 687 -18.15 -9.40 14.03
C LEU A 687 -19.46 -8.63 14.22
N ASP A 688 -19.43 -7.63 15.11
CA ASP A 688 -20.50 -6.64 15.20
C ASP A 688 -20.44 -5.70 13.99
N PRO A 689 -21.44 -5.68 13.09
CA PRO A 689 -21.33 -4.93 11.84
C PRO A 689 -21.20 -3.42 12.06
N GLU A 690 -21.90 -2.89 13.08
CA GLU A 690 -21.92 -1.47 13.38
C GLU A 690 -20.55 -0.97 13.84
N GLN A 691 -19.97 -1.61 14.87
CA GLN A 691 -18.64 -1.26 15.34
C GLN A 691 -17.57 -1.53 14.26
N THR A 692 -17.73 -2.61 13.48
CA THR A 692 -16.79 -2.92 12.39
C THR A 692 -16.80 -1.83 11.32
N PHE A 693 -17.97 -1.30 10.97
CA PHE A 693 -18.08 -0.20 10.02
C PHE A 693 -17.36 1.06 10.51
N LEU A 694 -17.57 1.44 11.77
CA LEU A 694 -16.92 2.59 12.38
C LEU A 694 -15.38 2.41 12.48
N ASP A 695 -14.93 1.21 12.81
CA ASP A 695 -13.49 0.89 12.86
C ASP A 695 -12.85 1.00 11.47
N LEU A 696 -13.53 0.50 10.43
CA LEU A 696 -13.07 0.60 9.03
C LEU A 696 -13.05 2.05 8.54
N LEU A 697 -14.06 2.84 8.89
CA LEU A 697 -14.08 4.28 8.61
C LEU A 697 -12.90 5.00 9.25
N ALA A 698 -12.65 4.77 10.54
CA ALA A 698 -11.53 5.37 11.26
C ALA A 698 -10.17 4.96 10.68
N GLN A 699 -10.04 3.71 10.22
CA GLN A 699 -8.82 3.16 9.65
C GLN A 699 -8.52 3.71 8.25
N HIS A 700 -9.52 3.76 7.36
CA HIS A 700 -9.30 4.04 5.94
C HIS A 700 -9.63 5.49 5.54
N MET A 701 -10.46 6.18 6.33
CA MET A 701 -10.99 7.51 6.01
C MET A 701 -10.96 8.50 7.20
N PRO A 702 -9.86 8.64 7.95
CA PRO A 702 -9.80 9.58 9.07
C PRO A 702 -10.07 11.02 8.60
N GLY A 703 -11.14 11.64 9.13
CA GLY A 703 -11.53 13.03 8.84
C GLY A 703 -12.10 13.30 7.44
N ARG A 704 -12.50 12.25 6.69
CA ARG A 704 -12.88 12.39 5.26
C ARG A 704 -14.37 12.40 4.95
N VAL A 705 -15.24 11.88 5.83
CA VAL A 705 -16.68 11.91 5.56
C VAL A 705 -17.24 13.22 6.11
N ARG A 706 -17.73 14.08 5.23
CA ARG A 706 -18.23 15.42 5.59
C ARG A 706 -19.73 15.51 5.33
N PRO A 707 -20.49 16.30 6.10
CA PRO A 707 -21.87 16.63 5.79
C PRO A 707 -22.00 17.31 4.41
N PRO A 708 -23.22 17.38 3.85
CA PRO A 708 -24.48 16.90 4.42
C PRO A 708 -24.56 15.36 4.48
N PHE A 709 -25.47 14.84 5.31
CA PHE A 709 -25.86 13.44 5.34
C PHE A 709 -27.37 13.32 5.10
N ALA A 710 -27.77 12.59 4.06
CA ALA A 710 -29.18 12.35 3.78
C ALA A 710 -29.69 11.24 4.70
N LEU A 711 -30.11 11.60 5.93
CA LEU A 711 -30.52 10.66 6.97
C LEU A 711 -31.53 9.62 6.47
N ASP A 712 -32.65 10.06 5.91
CA ASP A 712 -33.72 9.16 5.46
C ASP A 712 -33.24 8.20 4.35
N ALA A 713 -32.46 8.71 3.40
CA ALA A 713 -31.93 7.91 2.29
C ALA A 713 -30.89 6.89 2.78
N ARG A 714 -30.02 7.25 3.73
CA ARG A 714 -29.04 6.33 4.32
C ARG A 714 -29.71 5.31 5.23
N LEU A 715 -30.73 5.67 6.00
CA LEU A 715 -31.52 4.69 6.76
C LEU A 715 -32.23 3.69 5.83
N ALA A 716 -32.83 4.17 4.74
CA ALA A 716 -33.42 3.31 3.71
C ALA A 716 -32.37 2.41 3.03
N ALA A 717 -31.15 2.92 2.83
CA ALA A 717 -30.00 2.17 2.34
C ALA A 717 -29.34 1.27 3.41
N GLY A 718 -29.94 1.16 4.59
CA GLY A 718 -29.58 0.17 5.59
C GLY A 718 -28.48 0.58 6.57
N PHE A 719 -28.33 1.88 6.83
CA PHE A 719 -27.55 2.39 7.96
C PHE A 719 -28.38 2.35 9.23
N SER A 720 -27.72 2.20 10.38
CA SER A 720 -28.37 2.39 11.69
C SER A 720 -28.36 3.87 12.10
N LEU A 721 -29.24 4.25 13.03
CA LEU A 721 -29.22 5.59 13.64
C LEU A 721 -27.89 5.88 14.35
N ARG A 722 -27.24 4.87 14.93
CA ARG A 722 -25.96 5.06 15.62
C ARG A 722 -24.78 5.19 14.66
N GLU A 723 -24.79 4.51 13.52
CA GLU A 723 -23.84 4.78 12.44
C GLU A 723 -24.00 6.22 11.94
N MET A 724 -25.25 6.68 11.76
CA MET A 724 -25.54 8.04 11.34
C MET A 724 -25.06 9.09 12.35
N GLN A 725 -25.35 8.90 13.64
CA GLN A 725 -24.85 9.78 14.70
C GLN A 725 -23.32 9.82 14.73
N ALA A 726 -22.66 8.67 14.62
CA ALA A 726 -21.20 8.62 14.63
C ALA A 726 -20.56 9.33 13.41
N LEU A 727 -21.23 9.31 12.24
CA LEU A 727 -20.80 10.08 11.08
C LEU A 727 -20.94 11.59 11.30
N GLU A 728 -22.02 12.03 11.94
CA GLU A 728 -22.22 13.43 12.32
C GLU A 728 -21.18 13.89 13.36
N ASP A 729 -20.95 13.09 14.41
CA ASP A 729 -20.00 13.42 15.48
C ASP A 729 -18.55 13.54 14.96
N GLN A 730 -18.16 12.72 13.96
CA GLN A 730 -16.83 12.79 13.34
C GLN A 730 -16.63 14.03 12.47
N ALA A 731 -17.70 14.65 11.97
CA ALA A 731 -17.61 15.84 11.13
C ALA A 731 -17.27 17.12 11.92
N GLY A 732 -17.49 17.11 13.25
CA GLY A 732 -17.40 18.30 14.10
C GLY A 732 -18.58 19.28 13.89
N PRO A 733 -18.81 20.24 14.81
CA PRO A 733 -19.78 21.30 14.56
C PRO A 733 -19.30 22.15 13.37
N GLY A 734 -20.13 22.22 12.33
CA GLY A 734 -19.85 22.92 11.07
C GLY A 734 -19.82 24.44 11.17
#